data_AF-A0A359F5G3-F1
#
_entry.id   AF-A0A359F5G3-F1
#
_cell.length_a   1.000
_cell.length_b   1.000
_cell.length_c   1.000
_cell.angle_alpha   90.00
_cell.angle_beta   90.00
_cell.angle_gamma   90.00
#
_symmetry.space_group_name_H-M   'P 1'
#
loop_
_entity.id
_entity.type
_entity.pdbx_description
1 polymer ?
#
loop_
_entity_poly.entity_id
_entity_poly.type
_entity_poly.pdbx_seq_one_letter_code
_entity_poly.pdbx_strand_id
1 'polypeptide(L)'
;GNGKIIQELEAVFRGAGWNVIKVVWGGGWDNLLSNDADGVLVDQMNRTVDGQFQRFAVENGNFARENFFGPDPRLRKLVEHMSDAEIEALPRGGHDTIKIHAAYHQATHDTSDRPTVILAKTIKGWTLGTEVMGRNATHQIKKMNADQLKSLRERLHLEDVISDEALAAEDPPFIRLPRGSAEEAYLLDRRRELGGSLPRRTVAIRRPVQPPAEEAFAELLLGSGNQAASTTTAFTRLLRNLARDPAIGQRVVPIIPDEARTFGMDSLFRELKIYAANGQKYEPVDHHLLLSYAESTDGQILEEGITEAGGLASWTAAATSYATRGVPMVPFFTFYSMFGFQRVGDLIWAAADARARGFLLGATAGRTTLSGEGLQHQDGHSLLLASTVPSCRAYDPAFAYELAIIIKAGIQSMLDPDPSHDEFFYLTLYNENYVMPAMPEDLTLEDLTTGVLDGMYRWKPAPDGKSPTASILFSGPTWSASLEAQRMLDVTYGIAADLWSVTSYKALREQALEVERHNRLHPTATRQVANVTHNLAPGRGPVVAVTDFQRSVPDQISRFSPRPWVSLGTDGYGRSDDRMELRKFFEIDAPHIVVATLHALALADQLDPNVVAGALESFGLTAPGTAPWLAN
;
A
#
# COMPACT_ATOMS: atom_id res chain seq x y z
N GLY A 1 -3.49 29.23 15.66
CA GLY A 1 -2.99 30.27 16.60
C GLY A 1 -3.63 31.61 16.28
N ASN A 2 -3.14 32.30 15.25
CA ASN A 2 -3.67 33.60 14.82
C ASN A 2 -4.92 33.50 13.92
N GLY A 3 -5.25 32.30 13.43
CA GLY A 3 -6.45 32.03 12.64
C GLY A 3 -7.54 31.32 13.43
N LYS A 4 -8.49 30.72 12.70
CA LYS A 4 -9.62 29.97 13.24
C LYS A 4 -9.87 28.69 12.44
N ILE A 5 -9.41 27.55 12.96
CA ILE A 5 -9.41 26.27 12.22
C ILE A 5 -10.82 25.78 11.88
N ILE A 6 -11.81 26.02 12.74
CA ILE A 6 -13.20 25.60 12.47
C ILE A 6 -13.77 26.31 11.24
N GLN A 7 -13.49 27.60 11.07
CA GLN A 7 -13.93 28.39 9.92
C GLN A 7 -13.19 28.00 8.65
N GLU A 8 -11.89 27.73 8.75
CA GLU A 8 -11.08 27.23 7.63
C GLU A 8 -11.63 25.88 7.14
N LEU A 9 -11.83 24.92 8.04
CA LEU A 9 -12.41 23.62 7.71
C LEU A 9 -13.84 23.75 7.16
N GLU A 10 -14.68 24.60 7.77
CA GLU A 10 -16.02 24.87 7.23
C GLU A 10 -15.97 25.35 5.78
N ALA A 11 -15.08 26.30 5.46
CA ALA A 11 -14.95 26.83 4.10
C ALA A 11 -14.49 25.74 3.12
N VAL A 12 -13.47 24.96 3.49
CA VAL A 12 -12.94 23.87 2.65
C VAL A 12 -14.02 22.80 2.40
N PHE A 13 -14.69 22.33 3.45
CA PHE A 13 -15.70 21.27 3.31
C PHE A 13 -16.96 21.74 2.59
N ARG A 14 -17.47 22.95 2.88
CA ARG A 14 -18.60 23.53 2.11
C ARG A 14 -18.22 23.75 0.65
N GLY A 15 -17.00 24.23 0.39
CA GLY A 15 -16.47 24.39 -0.97
C GLY A 15 -16.38 23.07 -1.73
N ALA A 16 -16.12 21.96 -1.02
CA ALA A 16 -16.15 20.60 -1.55
C ALA A 16 -17.56 19.97 -1.60
N GLY A 17 -18.63 20.72 -1.31
CA GLY A 17 -20.02 20.25 -1.38
C GLY A 17 -20.53 19.46 -0.17
N TRP A 18 -19.78 19.40 0.94
CA TRP A 18 -20.18 18.67 2.14
C TRP A 18 -21.26 19.42 2.95
N ASN A 19 -22.09 18.66 3.67
CA ASN A 19 -22.87 19.20 4.77
C ASN A 19 -21.94 19.46 5.97
N VAL A 20 -21.93 20.68 6.49
CA VAL A 20 -21.07 21.06 7.63
C VAL A 20 -21.93 21.40 8.84
N ILE A 21 -21.76 20.64 9.92
CA ILE A 21 -22.40 20.85 11.22
C ILE A 21 -21.34 21.30 12.22
N LYS A 22 -21.47 22.53 12.74
CA LYS A 22 -20.53 23.06 13.74
C LYS A 22 -21.11 22.93 15.14
N VAL A 23 -20.40 22.24 16.03
CA VAL A 23 -20.77 22.07 17.44
C VAL A 23 -19.81 22.89 18.29
N VAL A 24 -20.09 24.20 18.38
CA VAL A 24 -19.14 25.19 18.91
C VAL A 24 -19.36 25.47 20.40
N TRP A 25 -20.60 25.68 20.81
CA TRP A 25 -20.98 26.14 22.15
C TRP A 25 -21.96 25.16 22.80
N GLY A 26 -21.80 24.90 24.10
CA GLY A 26 -22.75 24.09 24.87
C GLY A 26 -23.92 24.92 25.41
N GLY A 27 -24.88 24.27 26.06
CA GLY A 27 -26.17 24.84 26.46
C GLY A 27 -26.09 26.07 27.37
N GLY A 28 -25.03 26.21 28.16
CA GLY A 28 -24.80 27.41 28.98
C GLY A 28 -24.72 28.72 28.17
N TRP A 29 -24.40 28.64 26.89
CA TRP A 29 -24.38 29.81 25.99
C TRP A 29 -25.73 30.13 25.36
N ASP A 30 -26.71 29.21 25.36
CA ASP A 30 -27.96 29.37 24.62
C ASP A 30 -28.76 30.59 25.11
N ASN A 31 -28.80 30.80 26.44
CA ASN A 31 -29.47 31.96 27.03
C ASN A 31 -28.73 33.27 26.70
N LEU A 32 -27.40 33.27 26.73
CA LEU A 32 -26.60 34.45 26.39
C LEU A 32 -26.78 34.84 24.91
N LEU A 33 -26.78 33.86 24.01
CA LEU A 33 -27.01 34.06 22.58
C LEU A 33 -28.45 34.52 22.29
N SER A 34 -29.44 33.97 22.99
CA SER A 34 -30.85 34.36 22.80
C SER A 34 -31.12 35.80 23.27
N ASN A 35 -30.33 36.31 24.23
CA ASN A 35 -30.42 37.67 24.74
C ASN A 35 -29.47 38.67 24.04
N ASP A 36 -28.66 38.23 23.07
CA ASP A 36 -27.74 39.09 22.31
C ASP A 36 -28.48 39.88 21.20
N ALA A 37 -29.33 40.82 21.60
CA ALA A 37 -30.16 41.60 20.68
C ALA A 37 -29.35 42.41 19.65
N ASP A 38 -28.13 42.83 20.01
CA ASP A 38 -27.26 43.67 19.18
C ASP A 38 -26.26 42.85 18.33
N GLY A 39 -26.25 41.52 18.47
CA GLY A 39 -25.33 40.62 17.74
C GLY A 39 -23.86 40.73 18.16
N VAL A 40 -23.56 41.40 19.26
CA VAL A 40 -22.20 41.69 19.72
C VAL A 40 -21.49 40.45 20.24
N LEU A 41 -22.22 39.50 20.82
CA LEU A 41 -21.65 38.26 21.32
C LEU A 41 -21.18 37.41 20.15
N VAL A 42 -22.02 37.33 19.11
CA VAL A 42 -21.66 36.63 17.87
C VAL A 42 -20.47 37.29 17.18
N ASP A 43 -20.42 38.62 17.08
CA ASP A 43 -19.26 39.33 16.50
C ASP A 43 -17.97 39.04 17.28
N GLN A 44 -18.03 39.14 18.62
CA GLN A 44 -16.86 38.87 19.46
C GLN A 44 -16.40 37.41 19.36
N MET A 45 -17.33 36.45 19.32
CA MET A 45 -17.02 35.03 19.06
C MET A 45 -16.34 34.83 17.70
N ASN A 46 -16.76 35.58 16.68
CA ASN A 46 -16.18 35.52 15.34
C ASN A 46 -14.80 36.17 15.26
N ARG A 47 -14.57 37.29 15.94
CA ARG A 47 -13.28 38.01 15.94
C ARG A 47 -12.21 37.35 16.80
N THR A 48 -12.61 36.64 17.87
CA THR A 48 -11.67 35.97 18.78
C THR A 48 -10.96 34.81 18.07
N VAL A 49 -9.63 34.88 17.97
CA VAL A 49 -8.80 33.85 17.30
C VAL A 49 -8.58 32.62 18.18
N ASP A 50 -8.17 31.49 17.58
CA ASP A 50 -8.00 30.23 18.31
C ASP A 50 -7.02 30.35 19.48
N GLY A 51 -5.92 31.07 19.31
CA GLY A 51 -4.93 31.29 20.38
C GLY A 51 -5.53 31.97 21.61
N GLN A 52 -6.43 32.94 21.39
CA GLN A 52 -7.14 33.61 22.47
C GLN A 52 -8.17 32.68 23.14
N PHE A 53 -8.88 31.85 22.36
CA PHE A 53 -9.75 30.82 22.95
C PHE A 53 -8.98 29.75 23.74
N GLN A 54 -7.74 29.42 23.37
CA GLN A 54 -6.90 28.56 24.19
C GLN A 54 -6.50 29.26 25.49
N ARG A 55 -6.19 30.56 25.44
CA ARG A 55 -5.94 31.35 26.66
C ARG A 55 -7.14 31.36 27.60
N PHE A 56 -8.35 31.56 27.08
CA PHE A 56 -9.59 31.50 27.88
C PHE A 56 -9.88 30.11 28.47
N ALA A 57 -9.30 29.04 27.95
CA ALA A 57 -9.49 27.70 28.51
C ALA A 57 -8.63 27.41 29.74
N VAL A 58 -7.62 28.25 30.02
CA VAL A 58 -6.64 28.03 31.10
C VAL A 58 -6.64 29.14 32.15
N GLU A 59 -7.32 30.26 31.86
CA GLU A 59 -7.48 31.40 32.75
C GLU A 59 -8.86 31.36 33.44
N ASN A 60 -8.99 32.08 34.55
CA ASN A 60 -10.21 32.10 35.34
C ASN A 60 -11.34 32.92 34.72
N GLY A 61 -12.54 32.81 35.29
CA GLY A 61 -13.72 33.55 34.85
C GLY A 61 -13.57 35.08 34.84
N ASN A 62 -12.84 35.66 35.80
CA ASN A 62 -12.57 37.10 35.82
C ASN A 62 -11.75 37.54 34.59
N PHE A 63 -10.74 36.76 34.20
CA PHE A 63 -9.97 37.03 32.99
C PHE A 63 -10.87 37.01 31.75
N ALA A 64 -11.77 36.02 31.63
CA ALA A 64 -12.74 35.97 30.54
C ALA A 64 -13.73 37.15 30.59
N ARG A 65 -14.20 37.54 31.77
CA ARG A 65 -15.06 38.72 31.96
C ARG A 65 -14.39 39.98 31.44
N GLU A 66 -13.14 40.25 31.80
CA GLU A 66 -12.46 41.49 31.40
C GLU A 66 -11.96 41.46 29.94
N ASN A 67 -11.55 40.29 29.42
CA ASN A 67 -10.87 40.21 28.11
C ASN A 67 -11.74 39.66 26.98
N PHE A 68 -12.82 38.93 27.27
CA PHE A 68 -13.79 38.49 26.26
C PHE A 68 -15.03 39.39 26.26
N PHE A 69 -15.67 39.56 27.42
CA PHE A 69 -16.91 40.35 27.56
C PHE A 69 -16.66 41.84 27.82
N GLY A 70 -15.55 42.19 28.48
CA GLY A 70 -15.24 43.54 28.93
C GLY A 70 -15.02 44.60 27.84
N PRO A 71 -14.42 44.29 26.67
CA PRO A 71 -14.14 45.29 25.65
C PRO A 71 -15.38 45.99 25.06
N ASP A 72 -16.57 45.39 25.17
CA ASP A 72 -17.85 46.01 24.78
C ASP A 72 -18.77 46.11 26.00
N PRO A 73 -19.23 47.31 26.40
CA PRO A 73 -20.14 47.48 27.53
C PRO A 73 -21.43 46.66 27.44
N ARG A 74 -21.91 46.37 26.22
CA ARG A 74 -23.10 45.54 25.99
C ARG A 74 -22.83 44.08 26.32
N LEU A 75 -21.65 43.56 25.94
CA LEU A 75 -21.20 42.21 26.33
C LEU A 75 -20.99 42.09 27.83
N ARG A 76 -20.39 43.10 28.45
CA ARG A 76 -20.20 43.15 29.92
C ARG A 76 -21.54 43.08 30.65
N LYS A 77 -22.56 43.79 30.14
CA LYS A 77 -23.93 43.76 30.66
C LYS A 77 -24.59 42.38 30.50
N LEU A 78 -24.37 41.69 29.38
CA LEU A 78 -24.93 40.34 29.15
C LEU A 78 -24.53 39.32 30.22
N VAL A 79 -23.37 39.49 30.86
CA VAL A 79 -22.86 38.59 31.91
C VAL A 79 -22.81 39.23 33.31
N GLU A 80 -23.44 40.39 33.51
CA GLU A 80 -23.37 41.14 34.78
C GLU A 80 -23.96 40.36 35.97
N HIS A 81 -24.95 39.52 35.68
CA HIS A 81 -25.65 38.69 36.65
C HIS A 81 -24.93 37.36 36.92
N MET A 82 -23.96 37.00 36.10
CA MET A 82 -23.18 35.76 36.25
C MET A 82 -21.98 36.03 37.15
N SER A 83 -21.68 35.10 38.05
CA SER A 83 -20.41 35.02 38.79
C SER A 83 -19.24 34.63 37.87
N ASP A 84 -18.01 34.85 38.32
CA ASP A 84 -16.82 34.43 37.56
C ASP A 84 -16.77 32.90 37.40
N ALA A 85 -17.19 32.14 38.41
CA ALA A 85 -17.28 30.69 38.33
C ALA A 85 -18.28 30.22 37.25
N GLU A 86 -19.43 30.90 37.12
CA GLU A 86 -20.41 30.60 36.06
C GLU A 86 -19.88 30.95 34.66
N ILE A 87 -19.11 32.03 34.52
CA ILE A 87 -18.44 32.39 33.26
C ILE A 87 -17.38 31.35 32.89
N GLU A 88 -16.57 30.92 33.86
CA GLU A 88 -15.54 29.90 33.67
C GLU A 88 -16.14 28.54 33.28
N ALA A 89 -17.31 28.21 33.83
CA ALA A 89 -18.02 26.97 33.55
C ALA A 89 -18.73 26.93 32.18
N LEU A 90 -18.73 28.02 31.40
CA LEU A 90 -19.39 28.08 30.09
C LEU A 90 -18.83 27.03 29.11
N PRO A 91 -19.61 26.01 28.72
CA PRO A 91 -19.07 24.82 28.05
C PRO A 91 -18.82 25.04 26.55
N ARG A 92 -17.80 24.36 26.02
CA ARG A 92 -17.67 24.17 24.56
C ARG A 92 -18.61 23.06 24.10
N GLY A 93 -19.16 23.20 22.90
CA GLY A 93 -20.21 22.31 22.40
C GLY A 93 -19.78 20.84 22.28
N GLY A 94 -18.49 20.58 22.05
CA GLY A 94 -17.94 19.22 21.98
C GLY A 94 -18.01 18.44 23.30
N HIS A 95 -18.31 19.11 24.43
CA HIS A 95 -18.48 18.51 25.74
C HIS A 95 -19.95 18.48 26.21
N ASP A 96 -20.87 18.90 25.35
CA ASP A 96 -22.31 18.91 25.61
C ASP A 96 -22.97 17.76 24.85
N THR A 97 -23.45 16.76 25.59
CA THR A 97 -24.04 15.54 25.01
C THR A 97 -25.31 15.81 24.21
N ILE A 98 -26.09 16.84 24.56
CA ILE A 98 -27.30 17.23 23.82
C ILE A 98 -26.89 17.80 22.47
N LYS A 99 -25.89 18.69 22.43
CA LYS A 99 -25.40 19.29 21.18
C LYS A 99 -24.74 18.26 20.27
N ILE A 100 -23.98 17.32 20.85
CA ILE A 100 -23.37 16.21 20.09
C ILE A 100 -24.44 15.29 19.53
N HIS A 101 -25.43 14.88 20.33
CA HIS A 101 -26.55 14.07 19.86
C HIS A 101 -27.32 14.76 18.73
N ALA A 102 -27.63 16.06 18.88
CA ALA A 102 -28.31 16.82 17.83
C ALA A 102 -27.54 16.82 16.51
N ALA A 103 -26.21 16.96 16.55
CA ALA A 103 -25.36 16.93 15.37
C ALA A 103 -25.36 15.56 14.67
N TYR A 104 -25.19 14.47 15.43
CA TYR A 104 -25.26 13.12 14.86
C TYR A 104 -26.66 12.78 14.35
N HIS A 105 -27.71 13.17 15.07
CA HIS A 105 -29.09 12.99 14.63
C HIS A 105 -29.35 13.70 13.31
N GLN A 106 -28.91 14.96 13.17
CA GLN A 106 -29.02 15.69 11.92
C GLN A 106 -28.22 15.00 10.80
N ALA A 107 -26.99 14.56 11.08
CA ALA A 107 -26.14 13.90 10.09
C ALA A 107 -26.73 12.58 9.56
N THR A 108 -27.38 11.78 10.42
CA THR A 108 -27.96 10.48 10.03
C THR A 108 -29.36 10.58 9.41
N HIS A 109 -30.04 11.71 9.58
CA HIS A 109 -31.35 11.98 8.97
C HIS A 109 -31.27 12.95 7.78
N ASP A 110 -30.08 13.41 7.41
CA ASP A 110 -29.88 14.17 6.18
C ASP A 110 -30.17 13.26 4.99
N THR A 111 -31.14 13.67 4.16
CA THR A 111 -31.56 12.93 2.96
C THR A 111 -30.88 13.45 1.70
N SER A 112 -29.97 14.43 1.83
CA SER A 112 -29.15 14.87 0.71
C SER A 112 -28.03 13.86 0.41
N ASP A 113 -27.72 13.65 -0.88
CA ASP A 113 -26.70 12.70 -1.35
C ASP A 113 -25.26 13.19 -1.14
N ARG A 114 -24.99 13.96 -0.08
CA ARG A 114 -23.68 14.54 0.22
C ARG A 114 -23.13 14.03 1.56
N PRO A 115 -21.81 13.88 1.68
CA PRO A 115 -21.18 13.55 2.95
C PRO A 115 -21.34 14.67 3.99
N THR A 116 -21.34 14.30 5.27
CA THR A 116 -21.42 15.23 6.41
C THR A 116 -20.12 15.25 7.21
N VAL A 117 -19.66 16.45 7.57
CA VAL A 117 -18.59 16.65 8.56
C VAL A 117 -19.13 17.37 9.80
N ILE A 118 -18.78 16.83 10.99
CA ILE A 118 -19.11 17.44 12.28
C ILE A 118 -17.86 18.08 12.87
N LEU A 119 -17.86 19.40 13.00
CA LEU A 119 -16.76 20.18 13.59
C LEU A 119 -17.06 20.46 15.07
N ALA A 120 -16.61 19.56 15.94
CA ALA A 120 -16.83 19.65 17.38
C ALA A 120 -15.71 20.43 18.10
N LYS A 121 -16.05 21.56 18.73
CA LYS A 121 -15.11 22.37 19.50
C LYS A 121 -14.93 21.77 20.91
N THR A 122 -13.74 21.26 21.22
CA THR A 122 -13.40 20.62 22.50
C THR A 122 -12.27 21.37 23.22
N ILE A 123 -11.92 20.94 24.43
CA ILE A 123 -10.72 21.37 25.16
C ILE A 123 -9.74 20.20 25.23
N LYS A 124 -8.51 20.37 24.75
CA LYS A 124 -7.47 19.34 24.84
C LYS A 124 -7.15 19.06 26.31
N GLY A 125 -7.16 17.79 26.72
CA GLY A 125 -6.97 17.41 28.11
C GLY A 125 -8.11 17.83 29.04
N TRP A 126 -9.31 18.08 28.50
CA TRP A 126 -10.53 18.16 29.31
C TRP A 126 -10.60 16.92 30.20
N THR A 127 -10.78 17.10 31.50
CA THR A 127 -10.63 15.97 32.43
C THR A 127 -9.47 16.10 33.42
N LEU A 128 -8.30 16.42 32.86
CA LEU A 128 -6.99 16.06 33.39
C LEU A 128 -6.33 17.13 34.27
N GLY A 129 -7.10 17.92 35.02
CA GLY A 129 -6.59 19.04 35.83
C GLY A 129 -6.05 20.26 35.05
N THR A 130 -5.68 21.31 35.79
CA THR A 130 -5.25 22.63 35.26
C THR A 130 -3.86 22.63 34.62
N GLU A 131 -3.02 21.63 34.93
CA GLU A 131 -1.66 21.48 34.40
C GLU A 131 -1.62 20.87 32.99
N VAL A 132 -2.69 20.20 32.57
CA VAL A 132 -2.79 19.53 31.26
C VAL A 132 -3.86 20.17 30.39
N MET A 133 -5.01 20.54 30.97
CA MET A 133 -6.14 21.10 30.25
C MET A 133 -5.75 22.40 29.52
N GLY A 134 -5.98 22.44 28.20
CA GLY A 134 -5.73 23.62 27.37
C GLY A 134 -4.24 24.01 27.20
N ARG A 135 -3.30 23.20 27.71
CA ARG A 135 -1.86 23.47 27.67
C ARG A 135 -1.13 22.60 26.65
N ASN A 136 -0.02 23.12 26.13
CA ASN A 136 0.91 22.38 25.27
C ASN A 136 1.86 21.51 26.10
N ALA A 137 1.32 20.72 27.03
CA ALA A 137 2.10 19.74 27.75
C ALA A 137 2.60 18.65 26.79
N THR A 138 3.80 18.11 27.03
CA THR A 138 4.36 17.05 26.19
C THR A 138 3.48 15.79 26.29
N HIS A 139 3.28 15.10 25.17
CA HIS A 139 2.55 13.82 25.14
C HIS A 139 3.27 12.69 25.94
N GLN A 140 4.43 12.98 26.53
CA GLN A 140 5.25 12.06 27.33
C GLN A 140 4.93 12.09 28.84
N ILE A 141 3.99 12.91 29.31
CA ILE A 141 3.52 12.85 30.71
C ILE A 141 2.80 11.51 30.90
N LYS A 142 3.55 10.50 31.35
CA LYS A 142 3.12 9.09 31.45
C LYS A 142 2.40 8.77 32.75
N LYS A 143 2.58 9.58 33.80
CA LYS A 143 2.03 9.34 35.13
C LYS A 143 1.38 10.61 35.67
N MET A 144 0.17 10.47 36.19
CA MET A 144 -0.43 11.47 37.09
C MET A 144 0.07 11.20 38.50
N ASN A 145 0.34 12.25 39.27
CA ASN A 145 0.56 12.12 40.72
C ASN A 145 -0.77 11.92 41.46
N ALA A 146 -0.70 11.58 42.75
CA ALA A 146 -1.89 11.28 43.56
C ALA A 146 -2.88 12.46 43.60
N ASP A 147 -2.40 13.70 43.69
CA ASP A 147 -3.27 14.89 43.76
C ASP A 147 -3.99 15.15 42.42
N GLN A 148 -3.32 14.91 41.30
CA GLN A 148 -3.91 14.97 39.97
C GLN A 148 -4.98 13.88 39.78
N LEU A 149 -4.74 12.67 40.30
CA LEU A 149 -5.73 11.59 40.27
C LEU A 149 -6.94 11.88 41.17
N LYS A 150 -6.74 12.46 42.35
CA LYS A 150 -7.83 12.93 43.23
C LYS A 150 -8.67 14.00 42.54
N SER A 151 -8.00 14.99 41.94
CA SER A 151 -8.67 16.06 41.17
C SER A 151 -9.47 15.50 39.98
N LEU A 152 -8.94 14.47 39.30
CA LEU A 152 -9.64 13.79 38.21
C LEU A 152 -10.86 13.02 38.72
N ARG A 153 -10.73 12.27 39.82
CA ARG A 153 -11.84 11.54 40.47
C ARG A 153 -12.97 12.49 40.83
N GLU A 154 -12.65 13.60 41.50
CA GLU A 154 -13.62 14.62 41.93
C GLU A 154 -14.32 15.26 40.72
N ARG A 155 -13.55 15.59 39.68
CA ARG A 155 -14.12 16.16 38.45
C ARG A 155 -15.03 15.19 37.69
N LEU A 156 -14.84 13.89 37.87
CA LEU A 156 -15.69 12.85 37.29
C LEU A 156 -16.83 12.41 38.22
N HIS A 157 -16.92 12.99 39.42
CA HIS A 157 -17.90 12.63 40.45
C HIS A 157 -17.83 11.14 40.84
N LEU A 158 -16.62 10.66 41.13
CA LEU A 158 -16.32 9.26 41.48
C LEU A 158 -15.82 9.08 42.92
N GLU A 159 -16.05 10.06 43.80
CA GLU A 159 -15.59 10.08 45.19
C GLU A 159 -16.22 8.97 46.04
N ASP A 160 -17.45 8.59 45.71
CA ASP A 160 -18.21 7.48 46.30
C ASP A 160 -17.84 6.12 45.70
N VAL A 161 -17.12 6.10 44.58
CA VAL A 161 -16.70 4.89 43.86
C VAL A 161 -15.24 4.52 44.16
N ILE A 162 -14.35 5.51 44.32
CA ILE A 162 -12.91 5.29 44.52
C ILE A 162 -12.45 5.98 45.80
N SER A 163 -11.93 5.21 46.77
CA SER A 163 -11.41 5.75 48.02
C SER A 163 -10.05 6.44 47.86
N ASP A 164 -9.69 7.30 48.81
CA ASP A 164 -8.38 7.96 48.86
C ASP A 164 -7.23 6.95 48.99
N GLU A 165 -7.42 5.88 49.77
CA GLU A 165 -6.44 4.81 49.93
C GLU A 165 -6.20 4.07 48.62
N ALA A 166 -7.24 3.86 47.82
CA ALA A 166 -7.13 3.19 46.52
C ALA A 166 -6.33 4.04 45.52
N LEU A 167 -6.47 5.37 45.54
CA LEU A 167 -5.66 6.28 44.71
C LEU A 167 -4.22 6.42 45.19
N ALA A 168 -3.96 6.17 46.48
CA ALA A 168 -2.62 6.23 47.07
C ALA A 168 -1.81 4.93 46.89
N ALA A 169 -2.41 3.88 46.32
CA ALA A 169 -1.71 2.64 45.98
C ALA A 169 -0.66 2.84 44.88
N GLU A 170 0.31 1.93 44.78
CA GLU A 170 1.37 1.97 43.75
C GLU A 170 0.77 1.95 42.33
N ASP A 171 -0.31 1.18 42.14
CA ASP A 171 -1.11 1.13 40.93
C ASP A 171 -2.56 1.61 41.22
N PRO A 172 -2.99 2.74 40.67
CA PRO A 172 -4.38 3.20 40.79
C PRO A 172 -5.38 2.17 40.21
N PRO A 173 -6.58 2.03 40.80
CA PRO A 173 -7.50 0.94 40.47
C PRO A 173 -8.17 1.13 39.11
N PHE A 174 -8.42 0.01 38.41
CA PHE A 174 -9.42 -0.04 37.35
C PHE A 174 -10.83 -0.11 37.96
N ILE A 175 -11.75 0.72 37.45
CA ILE A 175 -13.16 0.67 37.83
C ILE A 175 -13.87 -0.41 37.01
N ARG A 176 -14.70 -1.21 37.67
CA ARG A 176 -15.68 -2.10 37.03
C ARG A 176 -17.08 -1.72 37.50
N LEU A 177 -18.04 -1.67 36.59
CA LEU A 177 -19.43 -1.49 36.95
C LEU A 177 -19.89 -2.74 37.75
N PRO A 178 -20.51 -2.58 38.94
CA PRO A 178 -20.95 -3.72 39.73
C PRO A 178 -21.94 -4.58 38.95
N ARG A 179 -21.85 -5.90 39.10
CA ARG A 179 -22.75 -6.82 38.42
C ARG A 179 -24.19 -6.60 38.87
N GLY A 180 -25.10 -6.42 37.93
CA GLY A 180 -26.53 -6.13 38.19
C GLY A 180 -26.82 -4.67 38.56
N SER A 181 -25.83 -3.77 38.47
CA SER A 181 -26.04 -2.32 38.65
C SER A 181 -26.85 -1.71 37.50
N ALA A 182 -27.46 -0.56 37.75
CA ALA A 182 -28.22 0.17 36.73
C ALA A 182 -27.31 0.63 35.58
N GLU A 183 -26.07 0.99 35.89
CA GLU A 183 -25.04 1.44 34.96
C GLU A 183 -24.59 0.29 34.05
N GLU A 184 -24.32 -0.89 34.61
CA GLU A 184 -24.00 -2.08 33.82
C GLU A 184 -25.17 -2.45 32.90
N ALA A 185 -26.40 -2.46 33.43
CA ALA A 185 -27.60 -2.75 32.67
C ALA A 185 -27.75 -1.75 31.51
N TYR A 186 -27.66 -0.44 31.78
CA TYR A 186 -27.76 0.61 30.78
C TYR A 186 -26.70 0.46 29.68
N LEU A 187 -25.43 0.27 30.05
CA LEU A 187 -24.33 0.08 29.10
C LEU A 187 -24.59 -1.12 28.18
N LEU A 188 -24.94 -2.27 28.77
CA LEU A 188 -25.18 -3.50 28.02
C LEU A 188 -26.45 -3.42 27.16
N ASP A 189 -27.52 -2.79 27.65
CA ASP A 189 -28.76 -2.56 26.89
C ASP A 189 -28.49 -1.68 25.67
N ARG A 190 -27.79 -0.53 25.84
CA ARG A 190 -27.41 0.34 24.71
C ARG A 190 -26.58 -0.42 23.67
N ARG A 191 -25.60 -1.23 24.10
CA ARG A 191 -24.81 -2.05 23.17
C ARG A 191 -25.65 -3.11 22.47
N ARG A 192 -26.57 -3.77 23.18
CA ARG A 192 -27.48 -4.76 22.59
C ARG A 192 -28.39 -4.15 21.52
N GLU A 193 -28.98 -2.99 21.80
CA GLU A 193 -29.79 -2.24 20.82
C GLU A 193 -28.98 -1.83 19.58
N LEU A 194 -27.70 -1.51 19.75
CA LEU A 194 -26.77 -1.12 18.67
C LEU A 194 -26.04 -2.31 18.02
N GLY A 195 -26.51 -3.55 18.23
CA GLY A 195 -25.98 -4.73 17.53
C GLY A 195 -24.71 -5.36 18.13
N GLY A 196 -24.40 -5.10 19.41
CA GLY A 196 -23.26 -5.67 20.14
C GLY A 196 -22.16 -4.64 20.41
N SER A 197 -20.95 -5.06 20.77
CA SER A 197 -19.81 -4.17 21.07
C SER A 197 -18.95 -3.84 19.82
N LEU A 198 -18.38 -2.64 19.76
CA LEU A 198 -17.42 -2.19 18.74
C LEU A 198 -16.27 -1.39 19.37
N PRO A 199 -15.04 -1.45 18.79
CA PRO A 199 -14.66 -2.16 17.57
C PRO A 199 -14.61 -3.69 17.75
N ARG A 200 -14.94 -4.43 16.69
CA ARG A 200 -14.84 -5.89 16.63
C ARG A 200 -14.46 -6.31 15.21
N ARG A 201 -13.39 -7.10 15.06
CA ARG A 201 -13.04 -7.76 13.80
C ARG A 201 -13.58 -9.19 13.82
N THR A 202 -14.25 -9.63 12.75
CA THR A 202 -14.79 -10.98 12.62
C THR A 202 -14.50 -11.50 11.22
N VAL A 203 -13.84 -12.64 11.10
CA VAL A 203 -13.44 -13.25 9.82
C VAL A 203 -14.43 -14.32 9.35
N ALA A 204 -15.68 -14.23 9.81
CA ALA A 204 -16.73 -15.16 9.38
C ALA A 204 -17.18 -14.81 7.96
N ILE A 205 -16.89 -15.69 7.01
CA ILE A 205 -17.32 -15.54 5.63
C ILE A 205 -18.83 -15.77 5.53
N ARG A 206 -19.57 -14.72 5.17
CA ARG A 206 -21.03 -14.74 5.00
C ARG A 206 -21.44 -15.18 3.61
N ARG A 207 -20.63 -14.84 2.60
CA ARG A 207 -20.85 -15.21 1.20
C ARG A 207 -19.57 -15.86 0.65
N PRO A 208 -19.43 -17.18 0.78
CA PRO A 208 -18.26 -17.88 0.26
C PRO A 208 -18.20 -17.77 -1.27
N VAL A 209 -16.99 -17.88 -1.80
CA VAL A 209 -16.72 -17.91 -3.23
C VAL A 209 -15.85 -19.13 -3.52
N GLN A 210 -16.09 -19.79 -4.65
CA GLN A 210 -15.26 -20.92 -5.07
C GLN A 210 -14.04 -20.41 -5.84
N PRO A 211 -12.92 -21.15 -5.82
CA PRO A 211 -11.79 -20.87 -6.70
C PRO A 211 -12.22 -20.86 -8.18
N PRO A 212 -11.55 -20.07 -9.04
CA PRO A 212 -11.79 -20.07 -10.48
C PRO A 212 -11.48 -21.43 -11.10
N ALA A 213 -12.09 -21.70 -12.26
CA ALA A 213 -11.81 -22.92 -13.02
C ALA A 213 -10.41 -22.88 -13.67
N GLU A 214 -9.82 -24.05 -13.92
CA GLU A 214 -8.48 -24.17 -14.54
C GLU A 214 -8.43 -23.54 -15.94
N GLU A 215 -9.56 -23.59 -16.65
CA GLU A 215 -9.74 -23.03 -17.99
C GLU A 215 -9.49 -21.52 -18.04
N ALA A 216 -9.68 -20.80 -16.91
CA ALA A 216 -9.40 -19.37 -16.85
C ALA A 216 -7.89 -19.05 -17.08
N PHE A 217 -7.01 -20.00 -16.76
CA PHE A 217 -5.55 -19.86 -16.83
C PHE A 217 -4.92 -20.59 -18.02
N ALA A 218 -5.62 -21.58 -18.59
CA ALA A 218 -5.07 -22.54 -19.55
C ALA A 218 -4.39 -21.89 -20.77
N GLU A 219 -4.97 -20.83 -21.34
CA GLU A 219 -4.38 -20.18 -22.53
C GLU A 219 -3.02 -19.52 -22.26
N LEU A 220 -2.78 -19.03 -21.03
CA LEU A 220 -1.51 -18.39 -20.67
C LEU A 220 -0.37 -19.42 -20.51
N LEU A 221 -0.71 -20.68 -20.20
CA LEU A 221 0.27 -21.78 -20.10
C LEU A 221 0.83 -22.20 -21.46
N LEU A 222 0.05 -21.99 -22.53
CA LEU A 222 0.41 -22.33 -23.91
C LEU A 222 1.26 -21.24 -24.60
N GLY A 223 1.51 -20.12 -23.91
CA GLY A 223 2.20 -18.97 -24.50
C GLY A 223 1.33 -18.21 -25.52
N SER A 224 1.99 -17.50 -26.43
CA SER A 224 1.31 -16.58 -27.38
C SER A 224 1.34 -17.05 -28.85
N GLY A 225 1.83 -18.27 -29.10
CA GLY A 225 2.04 -18.77 -30.46
C GLY A 225 3.01 -17.88 -31.23
N ASN A 226 2.55 -17.26 -32.32
CA ASN A 226 3.36 -16.35 -33.15
C ASN A 226 3.06 -14.86 -32.90
N GLN A 227 2.12 -14.53 -32.00
CA GLN A 227 1.74 -13.14 -31.74
C GLN A 227 2.59 -12.56 -30.62
N ALA A 228 3.21 -11.41 -30.85
CA ALA A 228 3.89 -10.70 -29.77
C ALA A 228 2.86 -10.14 -28.77
N ALA A 229 3.14 -10.30 -27.49
CA ALA A 229 2.36 -9.77 -26.37
C ALA A 229 3.29 -9.33 -25.24
N SER A 230 2.79 -8.53 -24.33
CA SER A 230 3.50 -8.15 -23.11
C SER A 230 2.90 -8.85 -21.88
N THR A 231 3.58 -8.82 -20.73
CA THR A 231 3.00 -9.37 -19.49
C THR A 231 1.75 -8.59 -19.06
N THR A 232 1.67 -7.29 -19.36
CA THR A 232 0.44 -6.50 -19.24
C THR A 232 -0.67 -7.03 -20.14
N THR A 233 -0.37 -7.37 -21.40
CA THR A 233 -1.36 -7.96 -22.32
C THR A 233 -1.81 -9.35 -21.88
N ALA A 234 -0.90 -10.16 -21.33
CA ALA A 234 -1.24 -11.46 -20.76
C ALA A 234 -2.14 -11.28 -19.53
N PHE A 235 -1.84 -10.31 -18.66
CA PHE A 235 -2.66 -9.98 -17.50
C PHE A 235 -4.08 -9.59 -17.89
N THR A 236 -4.27 -8.69 -18.86
CA THR A 236 -5.62 -8.25 -19.26
C THR A 236 -6.45 -9.38 -19.85
N ARG A 237 -5.83 -10.32 -20.57
CA ARG A 237 -6.48 -11.55 -21.02
C ARG A 237 -6.93 -12.42 -19.85
N LEU A 238 -6.05 -12.64 -18.87
CA LEU A 238 -6.40 -13.39 -17.66
C LEU A 238 -7.50 -12.70 -16.85
N LEU A 239 -7.44 -11.38 -16.68
CA LEU A 239 -8.44 -10.61 -15.96
C LEU A 239 -9.82 -10.75 -16.61
N ARG A 240 -9.89 -10.70 -17.95
CA ARG A 240 -11.13 -10.98 -18.70
C ARG A 240 -11.66 -12.37 -18.41
N ASN A 241 -10.78 -13.39 -18.45
CA ASN A 241 -11.20 -14.78 -18.20
C ASN A 241 -11.72 -14.95 -16.77
N LEU A 242 -11.05 -14.36 -15.77
CA LEU A 242 -11.49 -14.35 -14.38
C LEU A 242 -12.82 -13.61 -14.20
N ALA A 243 -13.02 -12.48 -14.88
CA ALA A 243 -14.28 -11.75 -14.81
C ALA A 243 -15.47 -12.50 -15.45
N ARG A 244 -15.19 -13.35 -16.45
CA ARG A 244 -16.18 -14.25 -17.10
C ARG A 244 -16.43 -15.54 -16.31
N ASP A 245 -15.54 -15.89 -15.39
CA ASP A 245 -15.66 -17.12 -14.61
C ASP A 245 -16.92 -17.06 -13.72
N PRO A 246 -17.81 -18.08 -13.78
CA PRO A 246 -19.08 -18.04 -13.07
C PRO A 246 -18.94 -18.16 -11.55
N ALA A 247 -17.81 -18.68 -11.04
CA ALA A 247 -17.55 -18.81 -9.62
C ALA A 247 -17.07 -17.49 -9.02
N ILE A 248 -16.10 -16.82 -9.66
CA ILE A 248 -15.40 -15.67 -9.07
C ILE A 248 -15.64 -14.33 -9.77
N GLY A 249 -16.22 -14.33 -10.98
CA GLY A 249 -16.29 -13.14 -11.83
C GLY A 249 -16.91 -11.92 -11.17
N GLN A 250 -18.00 -12.09 -10.42
CA GLN A 250 -18.65 -11.00 -9.66
C GLN A 250 -17.89 -10.54 -8.41
N ARG A 251 -16.74 -11.15 -8.10
CA ARG A 251 -15.84 -10.78 -6.99
C ARG A 251 -14.57 -10.12 -7.47
N VAL A 252 -14.26 -10.19 -8.77
CA VAL A 252 -13.13 -9.49 -9.36
C VAL A 252 -13.40 -7.99 -9.32
N VAL A 253 -12.46 -7.19 -8.82
CA VAL A 253 -12.57 -5.73 -8.76
C VAL A 253 -11.37 -5.10 -9.47
N PRO A 254 -11.46 -4.82 -10.78
CA PRO A 254 -10.43 -4.06 -11.47
C PRO A 254 -10.45 -2.60 -11.00
N ILE A 255 -9.28 -2.07 -10.67
CA ILE A 255 -9.10 -0.69 -10.20
C ILE A 255 -7.98 -0.05 -11.01
N ILE A 256 -8.19 1.17 -11.48
CA ILE A 256 -7.23 1.95 -12.28
C ILE A 256 -7.28 3.44 -11.89
N PRO A 257 -6.12 4.14 -11.88
CA PRO A 257 -6.07 5.57 -11.62
C PRO A 257 -5.89 6.35 -12.94
N ASP A 258 -7.00 6.64 -13.63
CA ASP A 258 -7.11 7.30 -14.94
C ASP A 258 -6.64 6.44 -16.12
N GLU A 259 -5.37 6.04 -16.09
CA GLU A 259 -4.76 5.41 -17.25
C GLU A 259 -5.21 3.96 -17.42
N ALA A 260 -5.96 3.69 -18.49
CA ALA A 260 -6.44 2.35 -18.82
C ALA A 260 -5.89 1.81 -20.13
N ARG A 261 -5.68 2.68 -21.12
CA ARG A 261 -5.25 2.30 -22.47
C ARG A 261 -3.81 1.83 -22.48
N THR A 262 -2.93 2.51 -21.74
CA THR A 262 -1.54 2.10 -21.53
C THR A 262 -1.44 0.69 -20.94
N PHE A 263 -2.45 0.28 -20.16
CA PHE A 263 -2.52 -1.04 -19.55
C PHE A 263 -3.32 -2.05 -20.37
N GLY A 264 -3.82 -1.70 -21.57
CA GLY A 264 -4.65 -2.57 -22.41
C GLY A 264 -6.02 -2.94 -21.82
N MET A 265 -6.47 -2.18 -20.82
CA MET A 265 -7.73 -2.37 -20.09
C MET A 265 -8.93 -1.87 -20.88
N ASP A 266 -8.70 -1.05 -21.92
CA ASP A 266 -9.72 -0.52 -22.81
C ASP A 266 -10.53 -1.62 -23.53
N SER A 267 -9.88 -2.74 -23.82
CA SER A 267 -10.53 -3.95 -24.35
C SER A 267 -11.59 -4.55 -23.42
N LEU A 268 -11.57 -4.21 -22.13
CA LEU A 268 -12.50 -4.71 -21.11
C LEU A 268 -13.66 -3.76 -20.85
N PHE A 269 -13.57 -2.50 -21.27
CA PHE A 269 -14.58 -1.49 -20.92
C PHE A 269 -15.98 -1.78 -21.43
N ARG A 270 -16.13 -2.34 -22.63
CA ARG A 270 -17.47 -2.68 -23.14
C ARG A 270 -18.13 -3.81 -22.36
N GLU A 271 -17.33 -4.74 -21.87
CA GLU A 271 -17.81 -5.93 -21.19
C GLU A 271 -18.04 -5.67 -19.70
N LEU A 272 -17.05 -5.11 -19.01
CA LEU A 272 -17.08 -4.89 -17.57
C LEU A 272 -17.70 -3.54 -17.19
N LYS A 273 -17.60 -2.54 -18.07
CA LYS A 273 -18.00 -1.14 -17.86
C LYS A 273 -17.30 -0.49 -16.66
N ILE A 274 -17.24 0.83 -16.70
CA ILE A 274 -16.76 1.65 -15.58
C ILE A 274 -17.93 1.86 -14.63
N TYR A 275 -17.71 1.63 -13.34
CA TYR A 275 -18.70 1.91 -12.30
C TYR A 275 -18.96 3.41 -12.22
N ALA A 276 -20.20 3.82 -12.43
CA ALA A 276 -20.66 5.17 -12.23
C ALA A 276 -22.01 5.14 -11.49
N ALA A 277 -22.02 5.62 -10.24
CA ALA A 277 -23.21 5.58 -9.39
C ALA A 277 -24.45 6.28 -10.00
N ASN A 278 -24.22 7.26 -10.89
CA ASN A 278 -25.27 7.99 -11.59
C ASN A 278 -25.48 7.56 -13.04
N GLY A 279 -24.80 6.50 -13.48
CA GLY A 279 -24.73 6.08 -14.88
C GLY A 279 -24.01 7.09 -15.79
N GLN A 280 -23.90 6.73 -17.07
CA GLN A 280 -23.30 7.59 -18.09
C GLN A 280 -24.24 8.75 -18.47
N LYS A 281 -23.72 9.98 -18.47
CA LYS A 281 -24.51 11.20 -18.71
C LYS A 281 -24.25 11.88 -20.06
N TYR A 282 -23.36 11.33 -20.87
CA TYR A 282 -22.87 11.95 -22.11
C TYR A 282 -22.44 10.89 -23.12
N GLU A 283 -22.29 11.30 -24.38
CA GLU A 283 -21.73 10.47 -25.46
C GLU A 283 -20.21 10.69 -25.53
N PRO A 284 -19.38 9.64 -25.42
CA PRO A 284 -17.93 9.75 -25.48
C PRO A 284 -17.46 10.22 -26.85
N VAL A 285 -16.37 10.98 -26.90
CA VAL A 285 -15.77 11.45 -28.17
C VAL A 285 -15.40 10.29 -29.09
N ASP A 286 -15.01 9.17 -28.51
CA ASP A 286 -14.58 7.94 -29.16
C ASP A 286 -15.68 6.86 -29.22
N HIS A 287 -16.97 7.18 -28.98
CA HIS A 287 -18.07 6.20 -28.96
C HIS A 287 -18.17 5.34 -30.24
N HIS A 288 -17.69 5.85 -31.37
CA HIS A 288 -17.66 5.16 -32.66
C HIS A 288 -16.51 4.15 -32.79
N LEU A 289 -15.49 4.22 -31.93
CA LEU A 289 -14.37 3.28 -31.92
C LEU A 289 -14.76 1.96 -31.24
N LEU A 290 -14.15 0.85 -31.68
CA LEU A 290 -14.41 -0.48 -31.14
C LEU A 290 -14.03 -0.61 -29.65
N LEU A 291 -13.09 0.20 -29.17
CA LEU A 291 -12.56 0.19 -27.80
C LEU A 291 -13.06 1.39 -26.97
N SER A 292 -14.23 1.94 -27.34
CA SER A 292 -14.88 3.01 -26.58
C SER A 292 -15.25 2.55 -25.17
N TYR A 293 -15.05 3.41 -24.17
CA TYR A 293 -15.50 3.10 -22.81
C TYR A 293 -17.01 3.27 -22.65
N ALA A 294 -17.56 2.65 -21.60
CA ALA A 294 -18.95 2.80 -21.20
C ALA A 294 -19.05 2.84 -19.68
N GLU A 295 -19.87 3.73 -19.15
CA GLU A 295 -20.13 3.89 -17.72
C GLU A 295 -21.50 3.30 -17.35
N SER A 296 -21.61 2.67 -16.18
CA SER A 296 -22.87 2.09 -15.71
C SER A 296 -22.95 1.97 -14.19
N THR A 297 -24.16 1.99 -13.65
CA THR A 297 -24.43 1.74 -12.22
C THR A 297 -24.09 0.32 -11.78
N ASP A 298 -24.00 -0.61 -12.74
CA ASP A 298 -23.56 -2.00 -12.54
C ASP A 298 -22.17 -2.27 -13.11
N GLY A 299 -21.41 -1.22 -13.47
CA GLY A 299 -20.04 -1.37 -13.95
C GLY A 299 -19.14 -1.97 -12.87
N GLN A 300 -18.15 -2.74 -13.31
CA GLN A 300 -17.28 -3.51 -12.43
C GLN A 300 -15.90 -2.87 -12.23
N ILE A 301 -15.45 -2.03 -13.18
CA ILE A 301 -14.16 -1.34 -13.09
C ILE A 301 -14.31 -0.08 -12.23
N LEU A 302 -13.45 0.08 -11.23
CA LEU A 302 -13.31 1.31 -10.46
C LEU A 302 -12.26 2.21 -11.13
N GLU A 303 -12.73 3.27 -11.75
CA GLU A 303 -11.92 4.33 -12.34
C GLU A 303 -11.86 5.51 -11.35
N GLU A 304 -10.71 5.70 -10.72
CA GLU A 304 -10.54 6.63 -9.60
C GLU A 304 -9.98 7.99 -10.03
N GLY A 305 -9.57 8.13 -11.30
CA GLY A 305 -8.83 9.27 -11.81
C GLY A 305 -7.39 9.31 -11.30
N ILE A 306 -6.73 10.46 -11.45
CA ILE A 306 -5.30 10.65 -11.10
C ILE A 306 -5.11 10.71 -9.57
N THR A 307 -5.24 9.55 -8.92
CA THR A 307 -5.11 9.40 -7.47
C THR A 307 -4.75 7.97 -7.09
N GLU A 308 -3.45 7.69 -7.00
CA GLU A 308 -3.01 6.36 -6.51
C GLU A 308 -3.44 6.11 -5.06
N ALA A 309 -3.54 7.18 -4.26
CA ALA A 309 -4.05 7.10 -2.89
C ALA A 309 -5.54 6.71 -2.85
N GLY A 310 -6.37 7.24 -3.77
CA GLY A 310 -7.77 6.87 -3.90
C GLY A 310 -7.94 5.44 -4.41
N GLY A 311 -7.20 5.07 -5.47
CA GLY A 311 -7.12 3.69 -5.98
C GLY A 311 -6.74 2.68 -4.91
N LEU A 312 -5.74 3.00 -4.09
CA LEU A 312 -5.32 2.13 -2.99
C LEU A 312 -6.34 2.08 -1.84
N ALA A 313 -7.07 3.17 -1.58
CA ALA A 313 -8.15 3.17 -0.59
C ALA A 313 -9.30 2.26 -1.04
N SER A 314 -9.73 2.35 -2.31
CA SER A 314 -10.71 1.45 -2.90
C SER A 314 -10.22 0.00 -2.92
N TRP A 315 -8.95 -0.22 -3.25
CA TRP A 315 -8.32 -1.53 -3.18
C TRP A 315 -8.34 -2.10 -1.75
N THR A 316 -7.99 -1.30 -0.74
CA THR A 316 -7.97 -1.73 0.66
C THR A 316 -9.38 -2.08 1.16
N ALA A 317 -10.39 -1.30 0.77
CA ALA A 317 -11.78 -1.59 1.10
C ALA A 317 -12.23 -2.94 0.51
N ALA A 318 -11.91 -3.21 -0.74
CA ALA A 318 -12.20 -4.50 -1.39
C ALA A 318 -11.37 -5.64 -0.76
N ALA A 319 -10.07 -5.43 -0.57
CA ALA A 319 -9.11 -6.42 -0.08
C ALA A 319 -9.35 -6.84 1.37
N THR A 320 -10.10 -6.04 2.14
CA THR A 320 -10.49 -6.33 3.53
C THR A 320 -11.97 -6.68 3.67
N SER A 321 -12.74 -6.71 2.58
CA SER A 321 -14.18 -6.99 2.55
C SER A 321 -14.52 -8.38 3.11
N TYR A 322 -13.59 -9.35 2.99
CA TYR A 322 -13.74 -10.68 3.58
C TYR A 322 -13.95 -10.61 5.11
N ALA A 323 -13.36 -9.64 5.80
CA ALA A 323 -13.49 -9.43 7.24
C ALA A 323 -14.52 -8.35 7.59
N THR A 324 -14.53 -7.22 6.87
CA THR A 324 -15.41 -6.09 7.20
C THR A 324 -16.86 -6.34 6.81
N ARG A 325 -17.10 -7.09 5.72
CA ARG A 325 -18.43 -7.43 5.21
C ARG A 325 -18.74 -8.93 5.24
N GLY A 326 -17.74 -9.79 5.44
CA GLY A 326 -17.90 -11.24 5.28
C GLY A 326 -18.04 -11.65 3.82
N VAL A 327 -17.59 -10.81 2.87
CA VAL A 327 -17.73 -11.03 1.43
C VAL A 327 -16.34 -10.89 0.80
N PRO A 328 -15.64 -12.00 0.52
CA PRO A 328 -14.34 -11.96 -0.17
C PRO A 328 -14.48 -11.31 -1.54
N MET A 329 -13.62 -10.34 -1.82
CA MET A 329 -13.45 -9.71 -3.12
C MET A 329 -12.02 -9.97 -3.59
N VAL A 330 -11.79 -9.93 -4.90
CA VAL A 330 -10.49 -10.13 -5.55
C VAL A 330 -10.11 -8.85 -6.28
N PRO A 331 -9.52 -7.86 -5.58
CA PRO A 331 -9.17 -6.60 -6.20
C PRO A 331 -7.83 -6.68 -6.95
N PHE A 332 -7.81 -6.10 -8.14
CA PHE A 332 -6.63 -5.91 -8.99
C PHE A 332 -6.44 -4.42 -9.22
N PHE A 333 -5.52 -3.79 -8.49
CA PHE A 333 -5.20 -2.38 -8.70
C PHE A 333 -4.00 -2.25 -9.62
N THR A 334 -4.22 -1.75 -10.84
CA THR A 334 -3.19 -1.60 -11.88
C THR A 334 -2.79 -0.14 -12.02
N PHE A 335 -1.51 0.16 -11.88
CA PHE A 335 -0.98 1.53 -11.88
C PHE A 335 0.46 1.54 -12.41
N TYR A 336 0.98 2.71 -12.80
CA TYR A 336 2.41 2.85 -13.14
C TYR A 336 3.26 2.45 -11.93
N SER A 337 4.12 1.43 -12.05
CA SER A 337 4.80 0.82 -10.90
C SER A 337 5.55 1.81 -10.00
N MET A 338 6.10 2.87 -10.59
CA MET A 338 6.75 4.00 -9.91
C MET A 338 5.86 4.69 -8.87
N PHE A 339 4.54 4.73 -9.09
CA PHE A 339 3.57 5.42 -8.23
C PHE A 339 2.87 4.48 -7.24
N GLY A 340 3.41 3.26 -7.04
CA GLY A 340 3.02 2.36 -5.96
C GLY A 340 3.76 2.67 -4.66
N PHE A 341 4.68 1.78 -4.30
CA PHE A 341 5.41 1.83 -3.02
C PHE A 341 6.15 3.16 -2.77
N GLN A 342 6.63 3.84 -3.81
CA GLN A 342 7.29 5.14 -3.64
C GLN A 342 6.30 6.25 -3.29
N ARG A 343 5.10 6.24 -3.85
CA ARG A 343 4.12 7.34 -3.71
C ARG A 343 3.15 7.14 -2.55
N VAL A 344 2.70 5.90 -2.35
CA VAL A 344 1.65 5.53 -1.37
C VAL A 344 2.11 4.45 -0.37
N GLY A 345 3.41 4.34 -0.12
CA GLY A 345 3.99 3.30 0.73
C GLY A 345 3.40 3.20 2.15
N ASP A 346 3.09 4.31 2.81
CA ASP A 346 2.47 4.30 4.14
C ASP A 346 1.04 3.75 4.12
N LEU A 347 0.28 4.02 3.04
CA LEU A 347 -1.04 3.43 2.84
C LEU A 347 -0.96 1.93 2.55
N ILE A 348 0.07 1.47 1.83
CA ILE A 348 0.31 0.03 1.62
C ILE A 348 0.63 -0.64 2.96
N TRP A 349 1.43 0.02 3.81
CA TRP A 349 1.71 -0.47 5.16
C TRP A 349 0.44 -0.53 6.02
N ALA A 350 -0.42 0.49 5.97
CA ALA A 350 -1.70 0.49 6.65
C ALA A 350 -2.65 -0.62 6.14
N ALA A 351 -2.64 -0.89 4.83
CA ALA A 351 -3.41 -1.98 4.24
C ALA A 351 -2.89 -3.36 4.68
N ALA A 352 -1.57 -3.52 4.80
CA ALA A 352 -0.93 -4.70 5.36
C ALA A 352 -1.34 -4.93 6.82
N ASP A 353 -1.33 -3.89 7.66
CA ASP A 353 -1.82 -3.94 9.05
C ASP A 353 -3.33 -4.29 9.13
N ALA A 354 -4.12 -3.77 8.17
CA ALA A 354 -5.52 -4.11 8.01
C ALA A 354 -5.76 -5.56 7.50
N ARG A 355 -4.69 -6.32 7.21
CA ARG A 355 -4.70 -7.69 6.68
C ARG A 355 -5.38 -7.78 5.32
N ALA A 356 -5.04 -6.85 4.42
CA ALA A 356 -5.52 -6.83 3.05
C ALA A 356 -5.09 -8.08 2.27
N ARG A 357 -6.02 -8.59 1.45
CA ARG A 357 -5.86 -9.73 0.53
C ARG A 357 -6.21 -9.26 -0.89
N GLY A 358 -5.24 -9.25 -1.81
CA GLY A 358 -5.47 -8.73 -3.17
C GLY A 358 -4.21 -8.65 -4.04
N PHE A 359 -4.34 -8.02 -5.20
CA PHE A 359 -3.24 -7.81 -6.14
C PHE A 359 -2.99 -6.32 -6.40
N LEU A 360 -1.73 -5.91 -6.23
CA LEU A 360 -1.18 -4.66 -6.72
C LEU A 360 -0.36 -4.97 -7.98
N LEU A 361 -0.65 -4.29 -9.08
CA LEU A 361 -0.03 -4.55 -10.38
C LEU A 361 0.70 -3.30 -10.84
N GLY A 362 2.02 -3.31 -10.65
CA GLY A 362 2.90 -2.26 -11.12
C GLY A 362 3.13 -2.40 -12.62
N ALA A 363 2.24 -1.84 -13.42
CA ALA A 363 2.35 -1.81 -14.86
C ALA A 363 3.44 -0.84 -15.32
N THR A 364 3.88 -1.02 -16.58
CA THR A 364 4.97 -0.24 -17.19
C THR A 364 6.26 -0.23 -16.35
N ALA A 365 6.51 -1.33 -15.64
CA ALA A 365 7.69 -1.49 -14.81
C ALA A 365 8.98 -1.58 -15.63
N GLY A 366 10.12 -1.45 -14.94
CA GLY A 366 11.44 -1.59 -15.52
C GLY A 366 12.03 -0.25 -15.95
N ARG A 367 13.27 0.01 -15.50
CA ARG A 367 13.95 1.29 -15.76
C ARG A 367 14.13 1.53 -17.26
N THR A 368 14.47 0.49 -18.01
CA THR A 368 14.74 0.59 -19.45
C THR A 368 13.51 0.33 -20.31
N THR A 369 12.50 -0.32 -19.75
CA THR A 369 11.34 -0.79 -20.52
C THR A 369 10.32 0.31 -20.82
N LEU A 370 10.07 1.21 -19.85
CA LEU A 370 9.28 2.44 -20.05
C LEU A 370 10.14 3.58 -20.63
N SER A 371 10.68 3.32 -21.83
CA SER A 371 11.84 4.06 -22.36
C SER A 371 11.63 5.55 -22.65
N GLY A 372 10.42 5.99 -23.04
CA GLY A 372 10.16 7.40 -23.39
C GLY A 372 9.89 8.34 -22.21
N GLU A 373 9.43 7.81 -21.06
CA GLU A 373 8.87 8.64 -19.97
C GLU A 373 9.92 9.23 -19.02
N GLY A 374 11.13 8.68 -19.02
CA GLY A 374 12.29 9.23 -18.31
C GLY A 374 12.21 9.20 -16.77
N LEU A 375 12.89 10.16 -16.15
CA LEU A 375 13.36 10.13 -14.76
C LEU A 375 12.29 9.76 -13.73
N GLN A 376 11.10 10.37 -13.81
CA GLN A 376 10.04 10.20 -12.80
C GLN A 376 9.12 9.01 -13.03
N HIS A 377 9.33 8.22 -14.09
CA HIS A 377 8.44 7.11 -14.47
C HIS A 377 9.17 5.77 -14.58
N GLN A 378 10.41 5.80 -15.07
CA GLN A 378 11.22 4.60 -15.26
C GLN A 378 11.56 3.97 -13.91
N ASP A 379 10.86 2.90 -13.56
CA ASP A 379 10.98 2.24 -12.26
C ASP A 379 11.99 1.10 -12.29
N GLY A 380 13.09 1.29 -11.58
CA GLY A 380 14.06 0.24 -11.29
C GLY A 380 14.25 -0.01 -9.80
N HIS A 381 13.27 0.27 -8.93
CA HIS A 381 13.46 0.10 -7.48
C HIS A 381 12.21 -0.28 -6.66
N SER A 382 11.02 -0.34 -7.25
CA SER A 382 9.79 -0.71 -6.54
C SER A 382 9.84 -2.09 -5.87
N LEU A 383 10.48 -3.09 -6.49
CA LEU A 383 10.67 -4.42 -5.89
C LEU A 383 11.51 -4.38 -4.60
N LEU A 384 12.48 -3.46 -4.52
CA LEU A 384 13.26 -3.25 -3.30
C LEU A 384 12.39 -2.60 -2.22
N LEU A 385 11.57 -1.60 -2.56
CA LEU A 385 10.63 -1.01 -1.60
C LEU A 385 9.58 -2.04 -1.12
N ALA A 386 9.05 -2.86 -2.03
CA ALA A 386 8.10 -3.92 -1.71
C ALA A 386 8.68 -4.97 -0.76
N SER A 387 10.00 -5.21 -0.83
CA SER A 387 10.71 -6.13 0.08
C SER A 387 10.63 -5.73 1.56
N THR A 388 10.30 -4.48 1.86
CA THR A 388 10.17 -3.97 3.23
C THR A 388 8.84 -4.36 3.90
N VAL A 389 7.82 -4.73 3.13
CA VAL A 389 6.47 -5.06 3.63
C VAL A 389 6.35 -6.58 3.83
N PRO A 390 6.22 -7.09 5.08
CA PRO A 390 6.28 -8.52 5.35
C PRO A 390 5.20 -9.36 4.64
N SER A 391 3.95 -8.89 4.63
CA SER A 391 2.82 -9.59 4.02
C SER A 391 2.69 -9.37 2.50
N CYS A 392 3.62 -8.63 1.89
CA CYS A 392 3.66 -8.44 0.44
C CYS A 392 4.45 -9.56 -0.23
N ARG A 393 3.84 -10.27 -1.17
CA ARG A 393 4.51 -11.24 -2.06
C ARG A 393 4.86 -10.56 -3.37
N ALA A 394 6.12 -10.13 -3.50
CA ALA A 394 6.60 -9.37 -4.66
C ALA A 394 7.22 -10.28 -5.73
N TYR A 395 6.70 -10.20 -6.95
CA TYR A 395 7.15 -11.00 -8.10
C TYR A 395 7.46 -10.14 -9.33
N ASP A 396 8.42 -10.61 -10.13
CA ASP A 396 8.89 -10.00 -11.36
C ASP A 396 8.84 -10.96 -12.57
N PRO A 397 7.63 -11.36 -13.01
CA PRO A 397 7.46 -12.37 -14.05
C PRO A 397 7.94 -11.88 -15.42
N ALA A 398 8.65 -12.76 -16.12
CA ALA A 398 9.07 -12.60 -17.50
C ALA A 398 8.04 -13.18 -18.48
N PHE A 399 7.23 -14.16 -18.09
CA PHE A 399 6.37 -14.88 -19.04
C PHE A 399 4.91 -14.98 -18.59
N ALA A 400 4.01 -15.18 -19.57
CA ALA A 400 2.57 -15.27 -19.33
C ALA A 400 2.18 -16.43 -18.38
N TYR A 401 2.84 -17.58 -18.50
CA TYR A 401 2.55 -18.72 -17.63
C TYR A 401 2.99 -18.47 -16.17
N GLU A 402 4.08 -17.73 -15.94
CA GLU A 402 4.53 -17.37 -14.59
C GLU A 402 3.49 -16.48 -13.92
N LEU A 403 3.00 -15.47 -14.65
CA LEU A 403 1.92 -14.60 -14.21
C LEU A 403 0.65 -15.38 -13.85
N ALA A 404 0.24 -16.32 -14.70
CA ALA A 404 -0.93 -17.18 -14.44
C ALA A 404 -0.76 -18.02 -13.17
N ILE A 405 0.40 -18.64 -12.98
CA ILE A 405 0.73 -19.43 -11.78
C ILE A 405 0.65 -18.57 -10.52
N ILE A 406 1.29 -17.39 -10.53
CA ILE A 406 1.34 -16.49 -9.36
C ILE A 406 -0.07 -15.99 -9.01
N ILE A 407 -0.86 -15.55 -9.99
CA ILE A 407 -2.22 -15.06 -9.74
C ILE A 407 -3.12 -16.20 -9.26
N LYS A 408 -3.00 -17.40 -9.82
CA LYS A 408 -3.75 -18.57 -9.36
C LYS A 408 -3.45 -18.89 -7.89
N ALA A 409 -2.17 -18.95 -7.53
CA ALA A 409 -1.73 -19.19 -6.15
C ALA A 409 -2.20 -18.08 -5.21
N GLY A 410 -2.13 -16.82 -5.64
CA GLY A 410 -2.64 -15.70 -4.87
C GLY A 410 -4.15 -15.80 -4.62
N ILE A 411 -4.95 -16.17 -5.63
CA ILE A 411 -6.39 -16.40 -5.45
C ILE A 411 -6.64 -17.53 -4.44
N GLN A 412 -5.91 -18.63 -4.53
CA GLN A 412 -6.03 -19.72 -3.57
C GLN A 412 -5.69 -19.27 -2.14
N SER A 413 -4.58 -18.56 -1.95
CA SER A 413 -4.13 -18.00 -0.67
C SER A 413 -5.18 -17.07 -0.05
N MET A 414 -5.77 -16.17 -0.85
CA MET A 414 -6.80 -15.23 -0.37
C MET A 414 -8.10 -15.93 0.08
N LEU A 415 -8.44 -17.06 -0.52
CA LEU A 415 -9.63 -17.84 -0.19
C LEU A 415 -9.39 -18.83 0.95
N ASP A 416 -8.14 -18.98 1.40
CA ASP A 416 -7.79 -19.83 2.52
C ASP A 416 -8.36 -19.25 3.84
N PRO A 417 -9.08 -20.06 4.63
CA PRO A 417 -9.51 -19.66 5.96
C PRO A 417 -8.35 -19.48 6.97
N ASP A 418 -7.14 -20.00 6.70
CA ASP A 418 -5.98 -19.83 7.58
C ASP A 418 -5.51 -18.36 7.58
N PRO A 419 -5.50 -17.68 8.75
CA PRO A 419 -4.97 -16.32 8.86
C PRO A 419 -3.45 -16.22 8.63
N SER A 420 -2.71 -17.33 8.60
CA SER A 420 -1.30 -17.34 8.17
C SER A 420 -1.13 -16.89 6.72
N HIS A 421 -2.20 -16.93 5.93
CA HIS A 421 -2.30 -16.48 4.54
C HIS A 421 -2.96 -15.08 4.40
N ASP A 422 -2.88 -14.23 5.44
CA ASP A 422 -3.22 -12.79 5.36
C ASP A 422 -2.13 -12.01 4.59
N GLU A 423 -2.02 -12.28 3.29
CA GLU A 423 -1.03 -11.72 2.38
C GLU A 423 -1.65 -11.09 1.13
N PHE A 424 -0.90 -10.21 0.47
CA PHE A 424 -1.25 -9.64 -0.82
C PHE A 424 -0.07 -9.73 -1.78
N PHE A 425 -0.36 -9.65 -3.07
CA PHE A 425 0.61 -9.89 -4.12
C PHE A 425 0.93 -8.60 -4.85
N TYR A 426 2.22 -8.36 -5.09
CA TYR A 426 2.71 -7.28 -5.95
C TYR A 426 3.39 -7.89 -7.17
N LEU A 427 2.90 -7.60 -8.37
CA LEU A 427 3.50 -8.06 -9.60
C LEU A 427 3.87 -6.87 -10.48
N THR A 428 5.08 -6.87 -11.01
CA THR A 428 5.51 -5.94 -12.04
C THR A 428 5.06 -6.45 -13.41
N LEU A 429 4.48 -5.56 -14.21
CA LEU A 429 4.01 -5.85 -15.57
C LEU A 429 4.67 -4.90 -16.58
N TYR A 430 4.94 -5.41 -17.77
CA TYR A 430 5.77 -4.77 -18.78
C TYR A 430 4.95 -4.41 -20.03
N ASN A 431 5.35 -3.34 -20.72
CA ASN A 431 4.75 -2.87 -21.96
C ASN A 431 5.56 -3.23 -23.22
N GLU A 432 6.62 -4.02 -23.08
CA GLU A 432 7.38 -4.55 -24.22
C GLU A 432 6.70 -5.82 -24.74
N ASN A 433 6.45 -5.87 -26.05
CA ASN A 433 5.84 -7.01 -26.71
C ASN A 433 6.92 -7.97 -27.23
N TYR A 434 6.77 -9.25 -26.92
CA TYR A 434 7.55 -10.34 -27.48
C TYR A 434 6.71 -11.61 -27.59
N VAL A 435 7.20 -12.60 -28.32
CA VAL A 435 6.56 -13.91 -28.36
C VAL A 435 6.72 -14.57 -26.98
N MET A 436 5.63 -14.62 -26.22
CA MET A 436 5.56 -15.32 -24.95
C MET A 436 5.70 -16.82 -25.18
N PRO A 437 6.72 -17.49 -24.62
CA PRO A 437 6.92 -18.92 -24.75
C PRO A 437 5.82 -19.70 -24.02
N ALA A 438 5.61 -20.94 -24.43
CA ALA A 438 4.87 -21.93 -23.64
C ALA A 438 5.69 -22.33 -22.40
N MET A 439 5.03 -22.99 -21.44
CA MET A 439 5.75 -23.60 -20.32
C MET A 439 6.86 -24.55 -20.82
N PRO A 440 8.02 -24.63 -20.13
CA PRO A 440 9.10 -25.55 -20.50
C PRO A 440 8.62 -27.00 -20.52
N GLU A 441 8.94 -27.74 -21.59
CA GLU A 441 8.50 -29.14 -21.78
C GLU A 441 9.20 -30.12 -20.82
N ASP A 442 10.37 -29.75 -20.30
CA ASP A 442 11.20 -30.57 -19.41
C ASP A 442 10.80 -30.45 -17.93
N LEU A 443 9.84 -29.58 -17.60
CA LEU A 443 9.32 -29.39 -16.25
C LEU A 443 7.88 -29.86 -16.15
N THR A 444 7.55 -30.60 -15.08
CA THR A 444 6.15 -30.84 -14.75
C THR A 444 5.49 -29.52 -14.31
N LEU A 445 4.16 -29.41 -14.44
CA LEU A 445 3.44 -28.22 -13.97
C LEU A 445 3.62 -27.99 -12.46
N GLU A 446 3.79 -29.06 -11.68
CA GLU A 446 4.03 -29.00 -10.23
C GLU A 446 5.42 -28.43 -9.92
N ASP A 447 6.46 -28.93 -10.59
CA ASP A 447 7.84 -28.44 -10.41
C ASP A 447 7.95 -26.97 -10.87
N LEU A 448 7.33 -26.63 -12.00
CA LEU A 448 7.29 -25.26 -12.49
C LEU A 448 6.54 -24.34 -11.53
N THR A 449 5.39 -24.78 -11.02
CA THR A 449 4.60 -24.01 -10.04
C THR A 449 5.42 -23.75 -8.79
N THR A 450 6.08 -24.77 -8.25
CA THR A 450 6.95 -24.65 -7.07
C THR A 450 8.09 -23.68 -7.34
N GLY A 451 8.82 -23.85 -8.45
CA GLY A 451 9.93 -22.97 -8.80
C GLY A 451 9.51 -21.51 -9.03
N VAL A 452 8.37 -21.28 -9.69
CA VAL A 452 7.81 -19.93 -9.89
C VAL A 452 7.42 -19.28 -8.56
N LEU A 453 6.78 -20.01 -7.65
CA LEU A 453 6.32 -19.44 -6.37
C LEU A 453 7.46 -19.26 -5.37
N ASP A 454 8.42 -20.19 -5.32
CA ASP A 454 9.62 -20.12 -4.48
C ASP A 454 10.62 -19.05 -4.98
N GLY A 455 10.48 -18.65 -6.25
CA GLY A 455 11.11 -17.46 -6.79
C GLY A 455 12.18 -17.70 -7.86
N MET A 456 12.51 -18.96 -8.20
CA MET A 456 13.34 -19.26 -9.39
C MET A 456 13.20 -20.69 -9.90
N TYR A 457 13.40 -20.88 -11.21
CA TYR A 457 13.55 -22.17 -11.86
C TYR A 457 14.50 -22.08 -13.07
N ARG A 458 15.07 -23.21 -13.49
CA ARG A 458 15.94 -23.25 -14.67
C ARG A 458 15.07 -23.22 -15.92
N TRP A 459 15.09 -22.10 -16.63
CA TRP A 459 14.27 -21.89 -17.82
C TRP A 459 14.86 -22.57 -19.06
N LYS A 460 16.19 -22.54 -19.19
CA LYS A 460 16.88 -23.18 -20.31
C LYS A 460 18.25 -23.71 -19.87
N PRO A 461 18.55 -25.01 -20.10
CA PRO A 461 19.85 -25.57 -19.73
C PRO A 461 20.98 -25.01 -20.59
N ALA A 462 22.20 -25.08 -20.04
CA ALA A 462 23.41 -24.80 -20.79
C ALA A 462 23.61 -25.82 -21.95
N PRO A 463 24.19 -25.41 -23.10
CA PRO A 463 24.57 -26.35 -24.15
C PRO A 463 25.56 -27.43 -23.64
N ASP A 464 25.34 -28.69 -24.03
CA ASP A 464 26.15 -29.82 -23.58
C ASP A 464 27.60 -29.78 -24.08
N GLY A 465 28.51 -30.37 -23.30
CA GLY A 465 29.87 -30.72 -23.75
C GLY A 465 30.89 -29.58 -23.80
N LYS A 466 30.57 -28.39 -23.27
CA LYS A 466 31.46 -27.22 -23.25
C LYS A 466 31.92 -26.86 -21.82
N SER A 467 33.13 -26.34 -21.71
CA SER A 467 33.76 -25.82 -20.49
C SER A 467 34.67 -24.66 -20.86
N PRO A 468 34.69 -23.54 -20.10
CA PRO A 468 34.04 -23.34 -18.81
C PRO A 468 32.52 -23.10 -18.93
N THR A 469 31.81 -23.17 -17.79
CA THR A 469 30.37 -22.93 -17.72
C THR A 469 30.00 -21.79 -16.78
N ALA A 470 28.80 -21.24 -16.91
CA ALA A 470 28.26 -20.18 -16.05
C ALA A 470 26.75 -20.37 -15.83
N SER A 471 26.14 -19.54 -14.98
CA SER A 471 24.68 -19.40 -14.91
C SER A 471 24.29 -17.93 -15.02
N ILE A 472 23.28 -17.64 -15.83
CA ILE A 472 22.71 -16.30 -15.99
C ILE A 472 21.29 -16.33 -15.41
N LEU A 473 21.03 -15.45 -14.45
CA LEU A 473 19.74 -15.27 -13.80
C LEU A 473 19.09 -14.01 -14.35
N PHE A 474 17.87 -14.12 -14.85
CA PHE A 474 17.12 -13.00 -15.39
C PHE A 474 15.77 -12.85 -14.70
N SER A 475 15.19 -11.66 -14.73
CA SER A 475 13.80 -11.41 -14.32
C SER A 475 13.15 -10.41 -15.26
N GLY A 476 11.83 -10.46 -15.40
CA GLY A 476 11.10 -9.59 -16.30
C GLY A 476 11.70 -9.53 -17.73
N PRO A 477 11.91 -8.34 -18.31
CA PRO A 477 12.27 -8.17 -19.72
C PRO A 477 13.73 -8.50 -20.03
N THR A 478 14.59 -8.74 -19.02
CA THR A 478 16.02 -9.06 -19.25
C THR A 478 16.24 -10.47 -19.77
N TRP A 479 15.18 -11.28 -19.88
CA TRP A 479 15.22 -12.62 -20.49
C TRP A 479 15.79 -12.57 -21.92
N SER A 480 15.45 -11.54 -22.69
CA SER A 480 15.84 -11.43 -24.11
C SER A 480 17.33 -11.16 -24.26
N ALA A 481 17.87 -10.21 -23.49
CA ALA A 481 19.30 -9.93 -23.40
C ALA A 481 20.08 -11.14 -22.88
N SER A 482 19.52 -11.89 -21.93
CA SER A 482 20.14 -13.08 -21.36
C SER A 482 20.20 -14.24 -22.36
N LEU A 483 19.15 -14.43 -23.16
CA LEU A 483 19.12 -15.43 -24.22
C LEU A 483 20.15 -15.11 -25.32
N GLU A 484 20.27 -13.84 -25.70
CA GLU A 484 21.26 -13.43 -26.69
C GLU A 484 22.69 -13.53 -26.13
N ALA A 485 22.91 -13.19 -24.86
CA ALA A 485 24.19 -13.38 -24.18
C ALA A 485 24.59 -14.86 -24.11
N GLN A 486 23.65 -15.77 -23.79
CA GLN A 486 23.90 -17.22 -23.84
C GLN A 486 24.38 -17.64 -25.24
N ARG A 487 23.74 -17.16 -26.30
CA ARG A 487 24.11 -17.46 -27.68
C ARG A 487 25.51 -16.92 -28.01
N MET A 488 25.82 -15.69 -27.62
CA MET A 488 27.14 -15.08 -27.85
C MET A 488 28.25 -15.82 -27.12
N LEU A 489 28.05 -16.16 -25.84
CA LEU A 489 28.97 -16.97 -25.02
C LEU A 489 29.23 -18.33 -25.67
N ASP A 490 28.18 -19.00 -26.12
CA ASP A 490 28.25 -20.34 -26.68
C ASP A 490 28.99 -20.40 -28.03
N VAL A 491 28.62 -19.49 -28.94
CA VAL A 491 29.11 -19.50 -30.33
C VAL A 491 30.48 -18.85 -30.46
N THR A 492 30.72 -17.76 -29.72
CA THR A 492 31.93 -16.92 -29.91
C THR A 492 33.05 -17.30 -28.94
N TYR A 493 32.70 -17.64 -27.71
CA TYR A 493 33.67 -17.84 -26.63
C TYR A 493 33.75 -19.30 -26.14
N GLY A 494 32.88 -20.19 -26.64
CA GLY A 494 32.86 -21.59 -26.24
C GLY A 494 32.42 -21.82 -24.79
N ILE A 495 31.66 -20.89 -24.21
CA ILE A 495 31.20 -20.92 -22.82
C ILE A 495 29.73 -21.30 -22.78
N ALA A 496 29.41 -22.37 -22.04
CA ALA A 496 28.03 -22.79 -21.87
C ALA A 496 27.41 -22.16 -20.61
N ALA A 497 26.24 -21.54 -20.75
CA ALA A 497 25.56 -20.88 -19.63
C ALA A 497 24.13 -21.41 -19.44
N ASP A 498 23.76 -21.80 -18.22
CA ASP A 498 22.36 -22.06 -17.87
C ASP A 498 21.59 -20.74 -17.75
N LEU A 499 20.34 -20.69 -18.19
CA LEU A 499 19.44 -19.57 -17.96
C LEU A 499 18.40 -19.91 -16.90
N TRP A 500 18.28 -19.05 -15.89
CA TRP A 500 17.34 -19.18 -14.79
C TRP A 500 16.37 -17.99 -14.82
N SER A 501 15.07 -18.29 -14.81
CA SER A 501 14.06 -17.25 -14.56
C SER A 501 13.94 -17.07 -13.05
N VAL A 502 14.12 -15.84 -12.57
CA VAL A 502 13.97 -15.45 -11.17
C VAL A 502 12.69 -14.63 -11.04
N THR A 503 11.61 -15.31 -10.68
CA THR A 503 10.29 -14.69 -10.51
C THR A 503 10.17 -13.91 -9.21
N SER A 504 10.98 -14.20 -8.17
CA SER A 504 10.98 -13.39 -6.93
C SER A 504 12.29 -13.47 -6.15
N TYR A 505 13.05 -12.37 -6.16
CA TYR A 505 14.20 -12.20 -5.27
C TYR A 505 13.80 -12.09 -3.79
N LYS A 506 12.61 -11.55 -3.49
CA LYS A 506 12.11 -11.43 -2.11
C LYS A 506 11.83 -12.81 -1.52
N ALA A 507 11.11 -13.68 -2.23
CA ALA A 507 10.76 -15.02 -1.76
C ALA A 507 12.02 -15.84 -1.45
N LEU A 508 12.98 -15.83 -2.39
CA LEU A 508 14.28 -16.50 -2.21
C LEU A 508 15.05 -15.97 -0.99
N ARG A 509 15.07 -14.64 -0.78
CA ARG A 509 15.76 -14.04 0.37
C ARG A 509 15.08 -14.42 1.68
N GLU A 510 13.76 -14.37 1.76
CA GLU A 510 13.02 -14.71 2.98
C GLU A 510 13.19 -16.18 3.35
N GLN A 511 13.09 -17.08 2.38
CA GLN A 511 13.35 -18.50 2.59
C GLN A 511 14.78 -18.76 3.06
N ALA A 512 15.77 -18.08 2.46
CA ALA A 512 17.17 -18.22 2.86
C ALA A 512 17.43 -17.68 4.28
N LEU A 513 16.77 -16.58 4.67
CA LEU A 513 16.83 -16.04 6.03
C LEU A 513 16.18 -16.97 7.05
N GLU A 514 15.08 -17.62 6.69
CA GLU A 514 14.42 -18.61 7.54
C GLU A 514 15.34 -19.81 7.77
N VAL A 515 15.95 -20.35 6.72
CA VAL A 515 16.93 -21.43 6.80
C VAL A 515 18.15 -21.01 7.66
N GLU A 516 18.69 -19.81 7.47
CA GLU A 516 19.80 -19.28 8.27
C GLU A 516 19.40 -19.17 9.75
N ARG A 517 18.22 -18.62 10.04
CA ARG A 517 17.68 -18.52 11.41
C ARG A 517 17.49 -19.90 12.02
N HIS A 518 16.91 -20.85 11.29
CA HIS A 518 16.70 -22.21 11.76
C HIS A 518 18.04 -22.88 12.09
N ASN A 519 19.01 -22.84 11.17
CA ASN A 519 20.34 -23.41 11.39
C ASN A 519 21.07 -22.78 12.58
N ARG A 520 20.93 -21.47 12.80
CA ARG A 520 21.51 -20.76 13.96
C ARG A 520 20.88 -21.20 15.28
N LEU A 521 19.57 -21.45 15.29
CA LEU A 521 18.82 -21.83 16.49
C LEU A 521 18.85 -23.34 16.77
N HIS A 522 19.31 -24.16 15.82
CA HIS A 522 19.40 -25.61 15.94
C HIS A 522 20.80 -26.11 15.54
N PRO A 523 21.86 -25.75 16.29
CA PRO A 523 23.24 -26.00 15.89
C PRO A 523 23.63 -27.49 15.84
N THR A 524 22.84 -28.37 16.46
CA THR A 524 23.06 -29.83 16.46
C THR A 524 22.17 -30.58 15.47
N ALA A 525 21.21 -29.91 14.83
CA ALA A 525 20.36 -30.52 13.81
C ALA A 525 21.08 -30.56 12.45
N THR A 526 20.59 -31.41 11.54
CA THR A 526 21.05 -31.38 10.15
C THR A 526 20.77 -30.00 9.56
N ARG A 527 21.81 -29.37 8.98
CA ARG A 527 21.68 -28.06 8.37
C ARG A 527 20.72 -28.12 7.18
N GLN A 528 19.72 -27.25 7.19
CA GLN A 528 18.88 -26.99 6.04
C GLN A 528 19.65 -26.18 4.98
N VAL A 529 19.27 -26.34 3.73
CA VAL A 529 19.86 -25.65 2.57
C VAL A 529 18.80 -24.73 1.98
N ALA A 530 19.16 -23.46 1.74
CA ALA A 530 18.26 -22.49 1.13
C ALA A 530 17.99 -22.87 -0.34
N ASN A 531 16.80 -22.53 -0.85
CA ASN A 531 16.38 -22.89 -2.21
C ASN A 531 17.32 -22.31 -3.26
N VAL A 532 17.72 -21.03 -3.11
CA VAL A 532 18.74 -20.41 -3.96
C VAL A 532 20.07 -21.17 -3.95
N THR A 533 20.52 -21.64 -2.79
CA THR A 533 21.75 -22.43 -2.67
C THR A 533 21.59 -23.80 -3.32
N HIS A 534 20.47 -24.47 -3.07
CA HIS A 534 20.14 -25.77 -3.65
C HIS A 534 20.11 -25.70 -5.18
N ASN A 535 19.38 -24.73 -5.75
CA ASN A 535 19.22 -24.55 -7.18
C ASN A 535 20.55 -24.23 -7.89
N LEU A 536 21.42 -23.45 -7.25
CA LEU A 536 22.68 -23.03 -7.86
C LEU A 536 23.85 -23.98 -7.61
N ALA A 537 23.76 -24.92 -6.66
CA ALA A 537 24.85 -25.83 -6.31
C ALA A 537 25.28 -26.80 -7.43
N PRO A 538 24.38 -27.33 -8.29
CA PRO A 538 24.78 -28.22 -9.37
C PRO A 538 25.61 -27.57 -10.48
N GLY A 539 25.54 -26.24 -10.63
CA GLY A 539 26.27 -25.49 -11.65
C GLY A 539 27.76 -25.32 -11.34
N ARG A 540 28.53 -24.86 -12.32
CA ARG A 540 29.94 -24.46 -12.15
C ARG A 540 30.14 -23.02 -12.64
N GLY A 541 31.34 -22.48 -12.39
CA GLY A 541 31.69 -21.10 -12.73
C GLY A 541 30.82 -20.04 -12.04
N PRO A 542 30.84 -18.80 -12.53
CA PRO A 542 30.14 -17.69 -11.91
C PRO A 542 28.64 -17.70 -12.17
N VAL A 543 27.92 -16.97 -11.31
CA VAL A 543 26.51 -16.62 -11.46
C VAL A 543 26.42 -15.14 -11.80
N VAL A 544 25.79 -14.80 -12.92
CA VAL A 544 25.53 -13.42 -13.36
C VAL A 544 24.03 -13.16 -13.30
N ALA A 545 23.59 -12.30 -12.39
CA ALA A 545 22.19 -11.89 -12.27
C ALA A 545 21.97 -10.55 -12.95
N VAL A 546 20.93 -10.44 -13.78
CA VAL A 546 20.60 -9.24 -14.54
C VAL A 546 19.11 -8.92 -14.43
N THR A 547 18.78 -7.69 -14.02
CA THR A 547 17.40 -7.24 -13.87
C THR A 547 17.22 -5.84 -14.48
N ASP A 548 15.98 -5.46 -14.79
CA ASP A 548 15.63 -4.09 -15.18
C ASP A 548 15.50 -3.15 -13.94
N PHE A 549 15.98 -3.64 -12.79
CA PHE A 549 16.01 -2.96 -11.49
C PHE A 549 17.45 -2.75 -11.02
N GLN A 550 17.63 -1.93 -9.99
CA GLN A 550 18.92 -1.70 -9.33
C GLN A 550 19.57 -3.01 -8.90
N ARG A 551 20.91 -3.06 -8.90
CA ARG A 551 21.72 -4.22 -8.46
C ARG A 551 21.36 -4.70 -7.05
N SER A 552 20.86 -3.78 -6.20
CA SER A 552 20.33 -4.09 -4.88
C SER A 552 19.18 -5.11 -4.88
N VAL A 553 18.43 -5.27 -5.98
CA VAL A 553 17.38 -6.29 -6.13
C VAL A 553 17.98 -7.69 -6.19
N PRO A 554 18.85 -8.04 -7.17
CA PRO A 554 19.52 -9.34 -7.17
C PRO A 554 20.50 -9.55 -6.01
N ASP A 555 21.10 -8.48 -5.47
CA ASP A 555 22.02 -8.58 -4.32
C ASP A 555 21.35 -9.08 -3.04
N GLN A 556 20.02 -9.06 -2.96
CA GLN A 556 19.25 -9.65 -1.86
C GLN A 556 19.62 -11.12 -1.58
N ILE A 557 20.03 -11.86 -2.61
CA ILE A 557 20.32 -13.29 -2.51
C ILE A 557 21.79 -13.66 -2.76
N SER A 558 22.63 -12.69 -3.13
CA SER A 558 24.02 -12.93 -3.55
C SER A 558 24.84 -13.69 -2.51
N ARG A 559 24.70 -13.36 -1.22
CA ARG A 559 25.41 -14.01 -0.12
C ARG A 559 25.01 -15.47 0.13
N PHE A 560 23.91 -15.93 -0.44
CA PHE A 560 23.44 -17.31 -0.34
C PHE A 560 23.82 -18.15 -1.57
N SER A 561 24.42 -17.53 -2.59
CA SER A 561 24.99 -18.25 -3.73
C SER A 561 26.21 -19.09 -3.28
N PRO A 562 26.29 -20.38 -3.67
CA PRO A 562 27.48 -21.20 -3.42
C PRO A 562 28.62 -20.90 -4.41
N ARG A 563 28.39 -20.02 -5.40
CA ARG A 563 29.29 -19.70 -6.51
C ARG A 563 29.57 -18.19 -6.57
N PRO A 564 30.69 -17.74 -7.17
CA PRO A 564 30.97 -16.32 -7.38
C PRO A 564 29.78 -15.62 -8.04
N TRP A 565 29.44 -14.43 -7.55
CA TRP A 565 28.23 -13.71 -7.94
C TRP A 565 28.56 -12.35 -8.55
N VAL A 566 27.88 -12.00 -9.64
CA VAL A 566 27.92 -10.69 -10.28
C VAL A 566 26.49 -10.20 -10.52
N SER A 567 26.20 -8.97 -10.13
CA SER A 567 24.90 -8.31 -10.38
C SER A 567 25.05 -7.22 -11.43
N LEU A 568 24.19 -7.26 -12.44
CA LEU A 568 23.92 -6.17 -13.38
C LEU A 568 22.52 -5.63 -13.11
N GLY A 569 22.36 -4.32 -13.20
CA GLY A 569 21.13 -3.64 -12.83
C GLY A 569 21.17 -2.15 -13.12
N THR A 570 20.00 -1.52 -13.01
CA THR A 570 19.69 -0.20 -13.53
C THR A 570 19.81 0.91 -12.48
N ASP A 571 20.96 0.93 -11.79
CA ASP A 571 21.31 1.96 -10.81
C ASP A 571 21.43 3.35 -11.45
N GLY A 572 20.87 4.37 -10.79
CA GLY A 572 20.80 5.75 -11.30
C GLY A 572 19.39 6.21 -11.67
N TYR A 573 19.30 7.45 -12.14
CA TYR A 573 18.06 8.05 -12.61
C TYR A 573 17.72 7.58 -14.04
N GLY A 574 16.43 7.43 -14.30
CA GLY A 574 15.92 7.21 -15.65
C GLY A 574 16.15 8.40 -16.58
N ARG A 575 16.12 8.15 -17.89
CA ARG A 575 16.20 9.14 -18.97
C ARG A 575 15.40 8.69 -20.17
N SER A 576 14.91 9.63 -20.97
CA SER A 576 14.16 9.30 -22.19
C SER A 576 15.13 8.92 -23.31
N ASP A 577 15.01 7.70 -23.83
CA ASP A 577 15.77 7.19 -24.98
C ASP A 577 15.05 5.95 -25.55
N ASP A 578 15.61 5.30 -26.56
CA ASP A 578 15.15 3.98 -27.02
C ASP A 578 15.53 2.87 -26.02
N ARG A 579 14.69 1.82 -25.90
CA ARG A 579 14.93 0.70 -24.95
C ARG A 579 16.35 0.12 -25.03
N MET A 580 16.88 -0.06 -26.24
CA MET A 580 18.21 -0.63 -26.45
C MET A 580 19.32 0.31 -25.99
N GLU A 581 19.19 1.62 -26.24
CA GLU A 581 20.16 2.61 -25.77
C GLU A 581 20.11 2.74 -24.25
N LEU A 582 18.92 2.64 -23.63
CA LEU A 582 18.81 2.57 -22.17
C LEU A 582 19.45 1.31 -21.60
N ARG A 583 19.22 0.13 -22.19
CA ARG A 583 19.84 -1.13 -21.74
C ARG A 583 21.36 -1.10 -21.85
N LYS A 584 21.88 -0.47 -22.91
CA LYS A 584 23.32 -0.22 -23.06
C LYS A 584 23.83 0.77 -22.02
N PHE A 585 23.14 1.89 -21.84
CA PHE A 585 23.49 2.92 -20.86
C PHE A 585 23.54 2.34 -19.44
N PHE A 586 22.52 1.58 -19.04
CA PHE A 586 22.46 0.93 -17.72
C PHE A 586 23.27 -0.37 -17.62
N GLU A 587 24.01 -0.75 -18.67
CA GLU A 587 24.91 -1.90 -18.66
C GLU A 587 24.20 -3.26 -18.44
N ILE A 588 22.99 -3.43 -18.98
CA ILE A 588 22.16 -4.66 -18.85
C ILE A 588 21.82 -5.33 -20.19
N ASP A 589 22.41 -4.90 -21.29
CA ASP A 589 22.26 -5.56 -22.59
C ASP A 589 23.14 -6.82 -22.73
N ALA A 590 22.99 -7.55 -23.83
CA ALA A 590 23.70 -8.81 -24.04
C ALA A 590 25.24 -8.67 -24.02
N PRO A 591 25.86 -7.68 -24.71
CA PRO A 591 27.30 -7.40 -24.58
C PRO A 591 27.79 -7.24 -23.14
N HIS A 592 27.07 -6.48 -22.30
CA HIS A 592 27.48 -6.29 -20.91
C HIS A 592 27.35 -7.59 -20.09
N ILE A 593 26.30 -8.39 -20.31
CA ILE A 593 26.14 -9.72 -19.68
C ILE A 593 27.30 -10.65 -20.09
N VAL A 594 27.68 -10.66 -21.36
CA VAL A 594 28.83 -11.44 -21.86
C VAL A 594 30.11 -11.00 -21.16
N VAL A 595 30.43 -9.70 -21.19
CA VAL A 595 31.66 -9.17 -20.56
C VAL A 595 31.69 -9.46 -19.06
N ALA A 596 30.57 -9.29 -18.35
CA ALA A 596 30.48 -9.63 -16.94
C ALA A 596 30.76 -11.12 -16.67
N THR A 597 30.26 -12.00 -17.53
CA THR A 597 30.49 -13.45 -17.45
C THR A 597 31.96 -13.80 -17.71
N LEU A 598 32.55 -13.25 -18.78
CA LEU A 598 33.96 -13.47 -19.14
C LEU A 598 34.89 -12.95 -18.04
N HIS A 599 34.63 -11.75 -17.52
CA HIS A 599 35.39 -11.14 -16.44
C HIS A 599 35.33 -11.99 -15.17
N ALA A 600 34.15 -12.48 -14.78
CA ALA A 600 34.00 -13.33 -13.61
C ALA A 600 34.70 -14.69 -13.77
N LEU A 601 34.70 -15.26 -14.97
CA LEU A 601 35.48 -16.47 -15.29
C LEU A 601 36.99 -16.21 -15.22
N ALA A 602 37.45 -15.05 -15.70
CA ALA A 602 38.86 -14.67 -15.62
C ALA A 602 39.32 -14.46 -14.17
N LEU A 603 38.50 -13.81 -13.32
CA LEU A 603 38.77 -13.69 -11.87
C LEU A 603 38.80 -15.05 -11.15
N ALA A 604 38.15 -16.06 -11.70
CA ALA A 604 38.15 -17.43 -11.19
C ALA A 604 39.23 -18.32 -11.83
N ASP A 605 40.21 -17.72 -12.53
CA ASP A 605 41.30 -18.39 -13.25
C ASP A 605 40.82 -19.44 -14.28
N GLN A 606 39.60 -19.28 -14.81
CA GLN A 606 38.99 -20.18 -15.80
C GLN A 606 39.04 -19.63 -17.23
N LEU A 607 39.52 -18.40 -17.42
CA LEU A 607 39.62 -17.74 -18.72
C LEU A 607 40.80 -16.76 -18.71
N ASP A 608 41.51 -16.62 -19.84
CA ASP A 608 42.57 -15.61 -19.99
C ASP A 608 41.94 -14.19 -19.98
N PRO A 609 42.42 -13.26 -19.13
CA PRO A 609 41.95 -11.87 -19.10
C PRO A 609 42.01 -11.15 -20.47
N ASN A 610 42.89 -11.56 -21.38
CA ASN A 610 42.96 -11.00 -22.73
C ASN A 610 41.71 -11.29 -23.56
N VAL A 611 40.97 -12.38 -23.26
CA VAL A 611 39.67 -12.66 -23.89
C VAL A 611 38.64 -11.60 -23.48
N VAL A 612 38.67 -11.16 -22.22
CA VAL A 612 37.81 -10.08 -21.71
C VAL A 612 38.14 -8.76 -22.39
N ALA A 613 39.43 -8.43 -22.50
CA ALA A 613 39.89 -7.23 -23.21
C ALA A 613 39.45 -7.22 -24.68
N GLY A 614 39.62 -8.36 -25.37
CA GLY A 614 39.15 -8.51 -26.76
C GLY A 614 37.63 -8.38 -26.90
N ALA A 615 36.85 -8.89 -25.94
CA ALA A 615 35.40 -8.72 -25.92
C ALA A 615 34.98 -7.25 -25.71
N LEU A 616 35.62 -6.54 -24.79
CA LEU A 616 35.40 -5.11 -24.57
C LEU A 616 35.67 -4.31 -25.86
N GLU A 617 36.77 -4.61 -26.58
CA GLU A 617 37.08 -4.00 -27.86
C GLU A 617 36.03 -4.35 -28.93
N SER A 618 35.66 -5.62 -29.08
CA SER A 618 34.70 -6.07 -30.10
C SER A 618 33.31 -5.47 -29.92
N PHE A 619 32.90 -5.22 -28.67
CA PHE A 619 31.61 -4.62 -28.35
C PHE A 619 31.66 -3.09 -28.23
N GLY A 620 32.83 -2.47 -28.35
CA GLY A 620 32.99 -1.02 -28.22
C GLY A 620 32.77 -0.49 -26.79
N LEU A 621 33.14 -1.28 -25.78
CA LEU A 621 32.95 -1.00 -24.35
C LEU A 621 34.24 -0.53 -23.64
N THR A 622 35.30 -0.19 -24.39
CA THR A 622 36.62 0.20 -23.84
C THR A 622 36.69 1.62 -23.29
N ALA A 623 35.75 2.49 -23.67
CA ALA A 623 35.62 3.84 -23.14
C ALA A 623 34.38 3.90 -22.23
N PRO A 624 34.50 3.56 -20.94
CA PRO A 624 33.35 3.63 -20.05
C PRO A 624 32.88 5.09 -20.01
N GLY A 625 31.62 5.31 -20.38
CA GLY A 625 30.96 6.59 -20.17
C GLY A 625 30.89 6.93 -18.67
N THR A 626 30.18 8.00 -18.33
CA THR A 626 29.85 8.25 -16.93
C THR A 626 29.03 7.08 -16.39
N ALA A 627 29.44 6.53 -15.24
CA ALA A 627 28.70 5.46 -14.58
C ALA A 627 27.22 5.83 -14.41
N PRO A 628 26.25 4.92 -14.62
CA PRO A 628 24.83 5.27 -14.69
C PRO A 628 24.29 6.01 -13.45
N TRP A 629 24.78 5.66 -12.26
CA TRP A 629 24.39 6.29 -10.99
C TRP A 629 25.05 7.66 -10.71
N LEU A 630 26.01 8.07 -11.54
CA LEU A 630 26.62 9.41 -11.47
C LEU A 630 26.09 10.35 -12.56
N ALA A 631 25.27 9.84 -13.48
CA ALA A 631 24.72 10.61 -14.57
C ALA A 631 23.45 11.34 -14.09
N ASN A 632 23.55 12.67 -13.96
CA ASN A 632 22.46 13.56 -13.57
C ASN A 632 21.64 14.06 -14.76
#